data_AF-A0A9D7GT80-F1
#
_entry.id   AF-A0A9D7GT80-F1
#
_cell.length_a   1.000
_cell.length_b   1.000
_cell.length_c   1.000
_cell.angle_alpha   90.00
_cell.angle_beta   90.00
_cell.angle_gamma   90.00
#
_symmetry.space_group_name_H-M   'P 1'
#
loop_
_entity.id
_entity.type
_entity.pdbx_description
1 polymer ?
#
loop_
_entity_poly.entity_id
_entity_poly.type
_entity_poly.pdbx_seq_one_letter_code
_entity_poly.pdbx_strand_id
1 'polypeptide(L)'
;MAGTALGAQARPATRPAPARPAAAPLTQVTPAHFGNLQYRNVGPARGGRVTTVTGVLQEPHTFYQGTTGGGVWRTTDAGQTWNNLTDKFFNVGSMGDIDVADSDPRVIYAGTGSDGYRSNVAIGRGVYKSSDAGATWSHVGLATVGNIGGVEIHPSNPDIAFVAAIGNPFKPTSDRGVYRTTDGGKSWTKVLFVSDSTGAVDVEFNAGDPTVLYAAMWRAERKPWTIISGAREGGLYKSIDGGTTWKKLTNGLPGELFGKSNIAVTPAAPNVLWVIIEAKPGSGLYRSDDAGESFTLASSYPPMLTRPFYYANIAAHPRDVNTVWVMSEGFYKTTDGGKTFRPMNIPHGDNHDLWINPNNPDLMVQGNDGGATVSLNGGRTWSTLYNQPTAEIYQVIADNQFPYRLYGAQQDNSTLIVPSLPLTTGRPDSPMQEWMAGPGCETGPIMPHRTNPDTVYGACKGQFSRMSMRSGQEQPYWNGGQSLYGNPGKDLVLRFQRVSPMEVSPHAANTVYYGSQYVHRTRDGGVTWETMSPDLTLNPPERQQAPSGGPITIDVTGEEYFSVVYAIRESVLEPGVIWTGANDGPFYITRDNGRSWKDITPRGLVATSPDFARNNFKGPPDGCRTQQIDPSPHRRGSAYYSVLCYLLGDFRPFIYRTDDYGATWTMLTTGTNGIPADNPTRVVREDPDREGLLYAGTEFGMYISFDNGKQWQPFQLNLPVVPITDMRVQHGDLLISTQGRSFWILNNLSSLHQLSDQMAAADAQLLTPRTAVMHRYAGSFGGVESSRNDPADPQYPPAGAQIDYWLAKAPAGAVTVDILDAAGRVIRTFSSQAAGETSTVEPSMRQMISVRSGTPRLPAEAGMNRLYWDFTVAGPWDANPARSGRNGPRVVPGRYSVRLTSGTWTATKPLEVRIDPRIARDGVSIADLKEQFDHNVKTRDMVTEVNQFAMQIEEGRRRLSSAATAADTLKALEALRAKVVTPSIRYSKPELQAHIQYLYSMTMQSDQKIGRDAITRYGVLRKELDERIAELRRLLGPAAISDDDASSP
;
A
#
# COMPACT_ATOMS: atom_id res chain seq x y z
N MET A 1 35.50 5.22 -61.92
CA MET A 1 34.34 5.27 -61.00
C MET A 1 34.07 3.87 -60.49
N ALA A 2 34.57 3.55 -59.30
CA ALA A 2 34.33 2.30 -58.59
C ALA A 2 34.26 2.67 -57.10
N GLY A 3 33.12 2.43 -56.47
CA GLY A 3 32.85 2.77 -55.07
C GLY A 3 33.02 1.53 -54.18
N THR A 4 34.07 1.54 -53.36
CA THR A 4 34.41 0.52 -52.37
C THR A 4 33.57 0.64 -51.10
N ALA A 5 33.01 -0.49 -50.66
CA ALA A 5 32.35 -0.68 -49.37
C ALA A 5 33.36 -0.67 -48.21
N LEU A 6 33.02 0.00 -47.10
CA LEU A 6 33.72 -0.07 -45.83
C LEU A 6 32.86 -0.87 -44.84
N GLY A 7 33.34 -2.06 -44.48
CA GLY A 7 32.73 -2.94 -43.49
C GLY A 7 32.98 -2.45 -42.06
N ALA A 8 31.93 -2.42 -41.25
CA ALA A 8 31.99 -2.18 -39.83
C ALA A 8 32.47 -3.43 -39.09
N GLN A 9 33.62 -3.35 -38.41
CA GLN A 9 34.10 -4.40 -37.52
C GLN A 9 33.25 -4.45 -36.24
N ALA A 10 32.61 -5.59 -35.99
CA ALA A 10 31.96 -5.91 -34.74
C ALA A 10 33.01 -6.06 -33.61
N ARG A 11 32.81 -5.37 -32.48
CA ARG A 11 33.59 -5.58 -31.25
C ARG A 11 33.30 -6.99 -30.70
N PRO A 12 34.30 -7.74 -30.21
CA PRO A 12 34.07 -9.05 -29.63
C PRO A 12 33.31 -8.92 -28.31
N ALA A 13 32.24 -9.70 -28.18
CA ALA A 13 31.52 -9.87 -26.93
C ALA A 13 32.48 -10.42 -25.85
N THR A 14 32.70 -9.65 -24.79
CA THR A 14 33.40 -10.12 -23.59
C THR A 14 32.60 -11.27 -22.98
N ARG A 15 33.16 -12.49 -22.98
CA ARG A 15 32.60 -13.63 -22.23
C ARG A 15 32.39 -13.22 -20.77
N PRO A 16 31.24 -13.54 -20.15
CA PRO A 16 31.10 -13.44 -18.71
C PRO A 16 32.16 -14.30 -18.04
N ALA A 17 32.76 -13.80 -16.96
CA ALA A 17 33.60 -14.62 -16.10
C ALA A 17 32.80 -15.85 -15.61
N PRO A 18 33.44 -17.02 -15.45
CA PRO A 18 32.75 -18.21 -14.95
C PRO A 18 32.15 -17.90 -13.57
N ALA A 19 30.86 -18.23 -13.40
CA ALA A 19 30.16 -18.08 -12.13
C ALA A 19 30.92 -18.82 -11.04
N ARG A 20 31.34 -18.08 -10.01
CA ARG A 20 31.87 -18.65 -8.78
C ARG A 20 30.78 -19.57 -8.21
N PRO A 21 31.09 -20.80 -7.75
CA PRO A 21 30.07 -21.69 -7.20
C PRO A 21 29.31 -20.95 -6.09
N ALA A 22 27.99 -20.88 -6.23
CA ALA A 22 27.13 -20.26 -5.22
C ALA A 22 27.38 -20.96 -3.88
N ALA A 23 27.55 -20.17 -2.81
CA ALA A 23 27.58 -20.73 -1.46
C ALA A 23 26.30 -21.54 -1.24
N ALA A 24 26.40 -22.69 -0.58
CA ALA A 24 25.23 -23.50 -0.30
C ALA A 24 24.17 -22.65 0.45
N PRO A 25 22.88 -22.72 0.05
CA PRO A 25 21.80 -22.03 0.75
C PRO A 25 21.78 -22.41 2.23
N LEU A 26 21.38 -21.47 3.10
CA LEU A 26 21.18 -21.74 4.53
C LEU A 26 20.32 -22.99 4.75
N THR A 27 20.82 -23.91 5.56
CA THR A 27 20.05 -25.09 6.00
C THR A 27 18.91 -24.71 6.94
N GLN A 28 19.05 -23.60 7.68
CA GLN A 28 17.97 -22.98 8.45
C GLN A 28 18.08 -21.43 8.41
N VAL A 29 17.11 -20.79 7.76
CA VAL A 29 16.89 -19.34 7.88
C VAL A 29 15.89 -19.11 9.01
N THR A 30 16.06 -18.04 9.79
CA THR A 30 15.09 -17.61 10.81
C THR A 30 14.71 -16.15 10.60
N PRO A 31 13.58 -15.66 11.17
CA PRO A 31 13.18 -14.26 11.03
C PRO A 31 14.24 -13.24 11.45
N ALA A 32 15.16 -13.59 12.36
CA ALA A 32 16.26 -12.72 12.77
C ALA A 32 17.21 -12.33 11.61
N HIS A 33 17.27 -13.12 10.54
CA HIS A 33 18.15 -12.83 9.39
C HIS A 33 17.63 -11.70 8.49
N PHE A 34 16.32 -11.42 8.54
CA PHE A 34 15.66 -10.45 7.68
C PHE A 34 14.71 -9.50 8.43
N GLY A 35 14.60 -9.62 9.76
CA GLY A 35 13.62 -8.89 10.58
C GLY A 35 13.76 -7.36 10.58
N ASN A 36 14.93 -6.85 10.22
CA ASN A 36 15.19 -5.40 10.14
C ASN A 36 14.93 -4.82 8.74
N LEU A 37 14.48 -5.64 7.78
CA LEU A 37 14.01 -5.15 6.49
C LEU A 37 12.66 -4.43 6.66
N GLN A 38 12.39 -3.45 5.79
CA GLN A 38 11.16 -2.67 5.83
C GLN A 38 10.55 -2.51 4.44
N TYR A 39 9.24 -2.79 4.37
CA TYR A 39 8.39 -2.38 3.26
C TYR A 39 8.12 -0.88 3.33
N ARG A 40 7.82 -0.28 2.18
CA ARG A 40 7.38 1.11 2.09
C ARG A 40 6.07 1.22 1.31
N ASN A 41 5.14 2.03 1.81
CA ASN A 41 3.90 2.34 1.12
C ASN A 41 4.17 3.39 0.04
N VAL A 42 3.87 3.10 -1.23
CA VAL A 42 4.11 4.04 -2.34
C VAL A 42 2.84 4.71 -2.85
N GLY A 43 1.73 4.54 -2.14
CA GLY A 43 0.44 5.09 -2.51
C GLY A 43 -0.32 4.26 -3.55
N PRO A 44 -1.37 4.85 -4.16
CA PRO A 44 -1.76 6.25 -3.99
C PRO A 44 -2.39 6.53 -2.61
N ALA A 45 -2.35 7.78 -2.16
CA ALA A 45 -3.22 8.26 -1.10
C ALA A 45 -4.60 8.64 -1.64
N ARG A 46 -5.34 7.63 -2.08
CA ARG A 46 -6.72 7.75 -2.53
C ARG A 46 -7.56 6.78 -1.73
N GLY A 47 -8.63 7.29 -1.12
CA GLY A 47 -9.47 6.47 -0.26
C GLY A 47 -10.07 5.28 -1.03
N GLY A 48 -10.15 4.16 -0.32
CA GLY A 48 -10.96 3.01 -0.70
C GLY A 48 -12.12 2.83 0.27
N ARG A 49 -12.84 1.73 0.13
CA ARG A 49 -14.12 1.53 0.80
C ARG A 49 -14.10 1.58 2.32
N VAL A 50 -15.00 2.40 2.83
CA VAL A 50 -15.34 2.58 4.24
C VAL A 50 -16.74 2.05 4.48
N THR A 51 -16.86 1.11 5.42
CA THR A 51 -18.11 0.44 5.77
C THR A 51 -18.78 1.07 6.99
N THR A 52 -18.02 1.75 7.85
CA THR A 52 -18.50 2.31 9.11
C THR A 52 -17.74 3.59 9.45
N VAL A 53 -18.43 4.57 10.03
CA VAL A 53 -17.87 5.83 10.52
C VAL A 53 -18.57 6.23 11.82
N THR A 54 -17.81 6.85 12.72
CA THR A 54 -18.39 7.42 13.93
C THR A 54 -17.65 8.67 14.35
N GLY A 55 -18.35 9.60 14.99
CA GLY A 55 -17.77 10.80 15.58
C GLY A 55 -17.64 10.68 17.09
N VAL A 56 -17.05 11.68 17.72
CA VAL A 56 -16.95 11.76 19.18
C VAL A 56 -17.82 12.90 19.69
N LEU A 57 -18.81 12.59 20.53
CA LEU A 57 -19.77 13.58 21.03
C LEU A 57 -19.10 14.81 21.68
N GLN A 58 -18.02 14.56 22.43
CA GLN A 58 -17.29 15.56 23.21
C GLN A 58 -16.18 16.26 22.42
N GLU A 59 -15.83 15.77 21.22
CA GLU A 59 -14.70 16.27 20.43
C GLU A 59 -15.15 16.62 18.99
N PRO A 60 -15.57 17.87 18.72
CA PRO A 60 -16.21 18.27 17.46
C PRO A 60 -15.45 18.03 16.15
N HIS A 61 -14.14 17.78 16.20
CA HIS A 61 -13.30 17.54 15.02
C HIS A 61 -12.67 16.14 15.00
N THR A 62 -13.07 15.27 15.93
CA THR A 62 -12.58 13.89 16.01
C THR A 62 -13.58 12.93 15.40
N PHE A 63 -13.11 12.15 14.43
CA PHE A 63 -13.90 11.13 13.75
C PHE A 63 -13.07 9.89 13.50
N TYR A 64 -13.76 8.75 13.41
CA TYR A 64 -13.20 7.45 13.08
C TYR A 64 -13.82 6.90 11.80
N GLN A 65 -13.05 6.10 11.07
CA GLN A 65 -13.53 5.29 9.95
C GLN A 65 -13.03 3.86 10.08
N GLY A 66 -13.88 2.91 9.70
CA GLY A 66 -13.55 1.51 9.53
C GLY A 66 -13.58 1.14 8.06
N THR A 67 -12.48 0.59 7.57
CA THR A 67 -12.31 0.26 6.15
C THR A 67 -12.49 -1.24 5.90
N THR A 68 -12.85 -1.62 4.67
CA THR A 68 -13.07 -3.05 4.33
C THR A 68 -11.78 -3.88 4.33
N GLY A 69 -10.59 -3.26 4.32
CA GLY A 69 -9.32 -3.97 4.31
C GLY A 69 -8.12 -3.19 4.83
N GLY A 70 -8.34 -2.12 5.60
CA GLY A 70 -7.27 -1.24 6.11
C GLY A 70 -7.39 -0.86 7.58
N GLY A 71 -8.28 -1.51 8.34
CA GLY A 71 -8.46 -1.30 9.78
C GLY A 71 -9.19 -0.01 10.15
N VAL A 72 -8.96 0.45 11.39
CA VAL A 72 -9.56 1.66 11.97
C VAL A 72 -8.61 2.84 11.83
N TRP A 73 -9.16 3.99 11.41
CA TRP A 73 -8.43 5.24 11.28
C TRP A 73 -9.10 6.36 12.05
N ARG A 74 -8.31 7.35 12.46
CA ARG A 74 -8.77 8.54 13.18
C ARG A 74 -8.29 9.83 12.53
N THR A 75 -9.16 10.82 12.53
CA THR A 75 -8.84 12.23 12.30
C THR A 75 -9.16 13.03 13.57
N THR A 76 -8.41 14.11 13.82
CA THR A 76 -8.69 15.11 14.87
C THR A 76 -8.78 16.53 14.31
N ASP A 77 -8.78 16.66 12.98
CA ASP A 77 -8.76 17.92 12.23
C ASP A 77 -9.87 17.94 11.17
N ALA A 78 -10.98 17.24 11.43
CA ALA A 78 -12.15 17.18 10.56
C ALA A 78 -11.83 16.66 9.14
N GLY A 79 -11.06 15.57 9.06
CA GLY A 79 -10.82 14.81 7.84
C GLY A 79 -9.70 15.37 6.95
N GLN A 80 -8.86 16.29 7.45
CA GLN A 80 -7.69 16.78 6.73
C GLN A 80 -6.53 15.78 6.80
N THR A 81 -6.35 15.11 7.94
CA THR A 81 -5.37 14.02 8.12
C THR A 81 -6.01 12.80 8.79
N TRP A 82 -5.60 11.61 8.34
CA TRP A 82 -6.09 10.32 8.85
C TRP A 82 -4.92 9.44 9.30
N ASN A 83 -5.00 8.92 10.52
CA ASN A 83 -3.97 8.07 11.14
C ASN A 83 -4.53 6.67 11.43
N ASN A 84 -3.82 5.63 11.05
CA ASN A 84 -4.20 4.25 11.35
C ASN A 84 -3.98 3.93 12.83
N LEU A 85 -4.91 3.21 13.45
CA LEU A 85 -4.87 2.87 14.88
C LEU A 85 -4.65 1.38 15.15
N THR A 86 -4.63 0.53 14.12
CA THR A 86 -4.81 -0.92 14.27
C THR A 86 -3.71 -1.79 13.68
N ASP A 87 -2.83 -1.25 12.83
CA ASP A 87 -1.78 -2.00 12.09
C ASP A 87 -0.87 -2.83 13.03
N LYS A 88 -0.75 -2.45 14.32
CA LYS A 88 0.05 -3.16 15.35
C LYS A 88 -0.74 -4.15 16.21
N PHE A 89 -2.07 -4.15 16.14
CA PHE A 89 -2.92 -4.83 17.12
C PHE A 89 -3.86 -5.85 16.49
N PHE A 90 -4.36 -5.57 15.28
CA PHE A 90 -5.39 -6.40 14.66
C PHE A 90 -4.75 -7.50 13.81
N ASN A 91 -5.39 -8.67 13.77
CA ASN A 91 -4.99 -9.80 12.92
C ASN A 91 -5.86 -9.92 11.65
N VAL A 92 -6.61 -8.86 11.34
CA VAL A 92 -7.53 -8.74 10.21
C VAL A 92 -7.71 -7.26 9.86
N GLY A 93 -7.80 -6.93 8.56
CA GLY A 93 -7.96 -5.55 8.09
C GLY A 93 -9.41 -5.12 7.85
N SER A 94 -10.37 -6.05 7.78
CA SER A 94 -11.76 -5.76 7.43
C SER A 94 -12.61 -5.37 8.62
N MET A 95 -13.24 -4.20 8.57
CA MET A 95 -14.13 -3.66 9.61
C MET A 95 -15.60 -3.81 9.19
N GLY A 96 -16.43 -4.18 10.15
CA GLY A 96 -17.88 -4.25 10.03
C GLY A 96 -18.54 -3.04 10.66
N ASP A 97 -18.13 -2.72 11.88
CA ASP A 97 -18.66 -1.56 12.61
C ASP A 97 -17.71 -1.01 13.68
N ILE A 98 -17.87 0.27 14.06
CA ILE A 98 -17.11 0.94 15.11
C ILE A 98 -18.04 1.86 15.90
N ASP A 99 -18.01 1.73 17.22
CA ASP A 99 -18.73 2.63 18.11
C ASP A 99 -17.84 3.18 19.23
N VAL A 100 -18.08 4.44 19.59
CA VAL A 100 -17.38 5.19 20.64
C VAL A 100 -18.37 5.50 21.75
N ALA A 101 -18.03 5.13 22.98
CA ALA A 101 -18.97 5.27 24.08
C ALA A 101 -19.32 6.74 24.37
N ASP A 102 -20.61 7.07 24.30
CA ASP A 102 -21.15 8.38 24.66
C ASP A 102 -20.74 8.83 26.07
N SER A 103 -20.64 7.89 27.00
CA SER A 103 -20.27 8.13 28.41
C SER A 103 -18.76 8.34 28.65
N ASP A 104 -17.89 7.83 27.78
CA ASP A 104 -16.42 7.93 27.90
C ASP A 104 -15.76 7.79 26.52
N PRO A 105 -15.30 8.90 25.89
CA PRO A 105 -14.76 8.88 24.52
C PRO A 105 -13.44 8.10 24.38
N ARG A 106 -12.88 7.60 25.48
CA ARG A 106 -11.71 6.71 25.45
C ARG A 106 -12.08 5.27 25.14
N VAL A 107 -13.32 4.86 25.39
CA VAL A 107 -13.78 3.49 25.15
C VAL A 107 -14.33 3.38 23.74
N ILE A 108 -13.75 2.46 22.97
CA ILE A 108 -14.12 2.19 21.58
C ILE A 108 -14.25 0.68 21.42
N TYR A 109 -15.29 0.23 20.73
CA TYR A 109 -15.40 -1.14 20.25
C TYR A 109 -15.33 -1.15 18.72
N ALA A 110 -14.63 -2.13 18.17
CA ALA A 110 -14.51 -2.34 16.73
C ALA A 110 -14.90 -3.78 16.40
N GLY A 111 -16.01 -3.92 15.66
CA GLY A 111 -16.47 -5.18 15.08
C GLY A 111 -15.79 -5.39 13.72
N THR A 112 -15.21 -6.58 13.52
CA THR A 112 -14.50 -6.90 12.28
C THR A 112 -15.39 -7.62 11.25
N GLY A 113 -15.05 -7.49 9.97
CA GLY A 113 -15.72 -8.08 8.81
C GLY A 113 -16.88 -7.25 8.27
N SER A 114 -16.79 -6.81 7.02
CA SER A 114 -17.77 -5.93 6.35
C SER A 114 -19.22 -6.43 6.41
N ASP A 115 -20.16 -5.52 6.70
CA ASP A 115 -21.60 -5.78 6.71
C ASP A 115 -22.19 -5.98 5.30
N GLY A 116 -21.59 -5.35 4.28
CA GLY A 116 -21.94 -5.46 2.88
C GLY A 116 -21.42 -6.76 2.24
N TYR A 117 -22.26 -7.79 2.17
CA TYR A 117 -21.90 -9.07 1.56
C TYR A 117 -21.83 -8.96 0.03
N ARG A 118 -20.73 -8.43 -0.52
CA ARG A 118 -20.37 -8.50 -1.95
C ARG A 118 -19.58 -9.77 -2.26
N SER A 119 -19.38 -10.09 -3.53
CA SER A 119 -18.63 -11.26 -4.01
C SER A 119 -17.15 -11.33 -3.56
N ASN A 120 -16.58 -10.19 -3.18
CA ASN A 120 -15.22 -10.01 -2.68
C ASN A 120 -15.19 -9.60 -1.19
N VAL A 121 -16.27 -9.87 -0.45
CA VAL A 121 -16.35 -9.58 0.98
C VAL A 121 -15.20 -10.27 1.74
N ALA A 122 -14.54 -9.52 2.61
CA ALA A 122 -13.54 -10.03 3.53
C ALA A 122 -14.19 -10.41 4.87
N ILE A 123 -13.65 -11.42 5.54
CA ILE A 123 -14.23 -11.95 6.78
C ILE A 123 -13.74 -11.18 8.01
N GLY A 124 -14.56 -11.16 9.06
CA GLY A 124 -14.15 -10.71 10.39
C GLY A 124 -13.53 -11.82 11.26
N ARG A 125 -12.80 -11.41 12.30
CA ARG A 125 -12.20 -12.25 13.36
C ARG A 125 -12.59 -11.76 14.77
N GLY A 126 -13.83 -11.29 14.92
CA GLY A 126 -14.43 -10.93 16.21
C GLY A 126 -14.37 -9.44 16.55
N VAL A 127 -14.30 -9.13 17.84
CA VAL A 127 -14.42 -7.76 18.36
C VAL A 127 -13.14 -7.35 19.07
N TYR A 128 -12.73 -6.10 18.88
CA TYR A 128 -11.64 -5.45 19.60
C TYR A 128 -12.17 -4.29 20.44
N LYS A 129 -11.52 -4.03 21.58
CA LYS A 129 -11.83 -2.90 22.46
C LYS A 129 -10.57 -2.07 22.75
N SER A 130 -10.73 -0.77 22.75
CA SER A 130 -9.78 0.21 23.28
C SER A 130 -10.36 0.85 24.55
N SER A 131 -9.49 1.30 25.46
CA SER A 131 -9.86 2.13 26.63
C SER A 131 -9.02 3.40 26.75
N ASP A 132 -8.30 3.75 25.69
CA ASP A 132 -7.38 4.90 25.60
C ASP A 132 -7.51 5.64 24.25
N ALA A 133 -8.73 5.74 23.72
CA ALA A 133 -9.06 6.40 22.46
C ALA A 133 -8.30 5.84 21.23
N GLY A 134 -8.04 4.54 21.25
CA GLY A 134 -7.49 3.74 20.17
C GLY A 134 -5.96 3.71 20.12
N ALA A 135 -5.28 4.15 21.19
CA ALA A 135 -3.82 4.04 21.29
C ALA A 135 -3.38 2.58 21.52
N THR A 136 -4.17 1.80 22.24
CA THR A 136 -3.99 0.35 22.40
C THR A 136 -5.31 -0.41 22.27
N TRP A 137 -5.23 -1.67 21.84
CA TRP A 137 -6.41 -2.51 21.60
C TRP A 137 -6.22 -3.91 22.17
N SER A 138 -7.34 -4.49 22.63
CA SER A 138 -7.43 -5.89 23.06
C SER A 138 -8.50 -6.62 22.26
N HIS A 139 -8.23 -7.86 21.85
CA HIS A 139 -9.27 -8.76 21.34
C HIS A 139 -10.19 -9.17 22.48
N VAL A 140 -11.49 -8.96 22.33
CA VAL A 140 -12.49 -9.18 23.39
C VAL A 140 -13.50 -10.26 23.00
N GLY A 141 -13.18 -11.16 22.06
CA GLY A 141 -13.98 -12.35 21.78
C GLY A 141 -14.67 -12.37 20.41
N LEU A 142 -15.61 -13.30 20.26
CA LEU A 142 -16.37 -13.56 19.01
C LEU A 142 -15.50 -13.92 17.79
N ALA A 143 -14.32 -14.53 17.99
CA ALA A 143 -13.35 -14.79 16.92
C ALA A 143 -13.89 -15.59 15.71
N THR A 144 -14.91 -16.43 15.92
CA THR A 144 -15.45 -17.34 14.89
C THR A 144 -16.73 -16.85 14.23
N VAL A 145 -17.33 -15.74 14.69
CA VAL A 145 -18.65 -15.31 14.21
C VAL A 145 -18.62 -14.89 12.74
N GLY A 146 -17.48 -14.44 12.23
CA GLY A 146 -17.35 -13.90 10.88
C GLY A 146 -17.63 -12.40 10.89
N ASN A 147 -18.58 -11.95 10.06
CA ASN A 147 -18.83 -10.53 9.82
C ASN A 147 -19.83 -9.97 10.83
N ILE A 148 -19.55 -8.76 11.29
CA ILE A 148 -20.33 -8.03 12.27
C ILE A 148 -21.02 -6.86 11.54
N GLY A 149 -22.34 -6.76 11.70
CA GLY A 149 -23.15 -5.72 11.07
C GLY A 149 -23.35 -4.47 11.93
N GLY A 150 -23.14 -4.59 13.25
CA GLY A 150 -23.33 -3.49 14.19
C GLY A 150 -22.74 -3.78 15.57
N VAL A 151 -22.29 -2.74 16.25
CA VAL A 151 -21.76 -2.69 17.60
C VAL A 151 -22.38 -1.49 18.30
N GLU A 152 -23.19 -1.74 19.33
CA GLU A 152 -23.88 -0.67 20.05
C GLU A 152 -23.47 -0.64 21.51
N ILE A 153 -22.88 0.47 21.94
CA ILE A 153 -22.46 0.68 23.33
C ILE A 153 -23.59 1.35 24.11
N HIS A 154 -23.88 0.84 25.30
CA HIS A 154 -24.92 1.41 26.15
C HIS A 154 -24.57 2.88 26.53
N PRO A 155 -25.51 3.82 26.37
CA PRO A 155 -25.22 5.26 26.38
C PRO A 155 -24.63 5.80 27.69
N SER A 156 -24.88 5.11 28.81
CA SER A 156 -24.37 5.50 30.14
C SER A 156 -23.44 4.48 30.80
N ASN A 157 -23.16 3.35 30.16
CA ASN A 157 -22.29 2.32 30.74
C ASN A 157 -21.51 1.55 29.66
N PRO A 158 -20.21 1.85 29.46
CA PRO A 158 -19.42 1.29 28.36
C PRO A 158 -19.02 -0.18 28.55
N ASP A 159 -19.37 -0.80 29.69
CA ASP A 159 -19.20 -2.24 29.90
C ASP A 159 -20.37 -3.06 29.34
N ILE A 160 -21.50 -2.41 29.05
CA ILE A 160 -22.64 -3.00 28.38
C ILE A 160 -22.58 -2.63 26.90
N ALA A 161 -22.49 -3.64 26.04
CA ALA A 161 -22.50 -3.47 24.59
C ALA A 161 -23.17 -4.64 23.90
N PHE A 162 -23.72 -4.39 22.72
CA PHE A 162 -24.36 -5.39 21.86
C PHE A 162 -23.62 -5.52 20.54
N VAL A 163 -23.68 -6.71 19.96
CA VAL A 163 -23.08 -7.01 18.66
C VAL A 163 -24.13 -7.70 17.80
N ALA A 164 -24.42 -7.12 16.63
CA ALA A 164 -25.18 -7.76 15.57
C ALA A 164 -24.24 -8.62 14.71
N ALA A 165 -24.25 -9.94 14.94
CA ALA A 165 -23.43 -10.89 14.19
C ALA A 165 -24.21 -11.42 12.99
N ILE A 166 -23.83 -10.96 11.79
CA ILE A 166 -24.41 -11.44 10.53
C ILE A 166 -23.98 -12.89 10.32
N GLY A 167 -22.70 -13.19 10.54
CA GLY A 167 -22.16 -14.55 10.45
C GLY A 167 -21.04 -14.73 9.43
N ASN A 168 -20.75 -15.99 9.13
CA ASN A 168 -19.89 -16.37 8.02
C ASN A 168 -20.68 -16.27 6.69
N PRO A 169 -20.24 -15.48 5.70
CA PRO A 169 -20.99 -15.35 4.44
C PRO A 169 -21.04 -16.63 3.60
N PHE A 170 -20.06 -17.54 3.73
CA PHE A 170 -19.88 -18.64 2.78
C PHE A 170 -20.43 -19.99 3.25
N LYS A 171 -20.80 -20.11 4.53
CA LYS A 171 -21.37 -21.35 5.10
C LYS A 171 -22.38 -21.09 6.23
N PRO A 172 -23.35 -21.99 6.44
CA PRO A 172 -24.18 -22.00 7.64
C PRO A 172 -23.33 -22.14 8.92
N THR A 173 -23.74 -21.46 9.98
CA THR A 173 -23.09 -21.51 11.30
C THR A 173 -24.07 -21.11 12.39
N SER A 174 -24.01 -21.78 13.54
CA SER A 174 -24.79 -21.39 14.73
C SER A 174 -24.31 -20.09 15.38
N ASP A 175 -23.18 -19.52 14.96
CA ASP A 175 -22.54 -18.35 15.60
C ASP A 175 -23.22 -17.02 15.27
N ARG A 176 -24.28 -17.02 14.45
CA ARG A 176 -25.07 -15.83 14.10
C ARG A 176 -25.95 -15.36 15.27
N GLY A 177 -26.40 -14.11 15.21
CA GLY A 177 -27.39 -13.56 16.15
C GLY A 177 -26.96 -12.26 16.84
N VAL A 178 -27.68 -11.89 17.90
CA VAL A 178 -27.30 -10.75 18.75
C VAL A 178 -26.55 -11.26 19.96
N TYR A 179 -25.39 -10.67 20.24
CA TYR A 179 -24.60 -10.93 21.44
C TYR A 179 -24.62 -9.71 22.37
N ARG A 180 -24.59 -9.95 23.68
CA ARG A 180 -24.52 -8.93 24.72
C ARG A 180 -23.33 -9.20 25.63
N THR A 181 -22.55 -8.17 25.93
CA THR A 181 -21.63 -8.11 27.06
C THR A 181 -22.21 -7.21 28.14
N THR A 182 -21.88 -7.50 29.41
CA THR A 182 -22.14 -6.60 30.55
C THR A 182 -20.89 -6.37 31.41
N ASP A 183 -19.73 -6.85 30.96
CA ASP A 183 -18.45 -6.82 31.69
C ASP A 183 -17.30 -6.26 30.84
N GLY A 184 -17.64 -5.48 29.81
CA GLY A 184 -16.69 -4.82 28.95
C GLY A 184 -16.03 -5.72 27.91
N GLY A 185 -16.69 -6.81 27.49
CA GLY A 185 -16.22 -7.75 26.48
C GLY A 185 -15.39 -8.90 27.06
N LYS A 186 -15.37 -9.10 28.39
CA LYS A 186 -14.71 -10.28 28.97
C LYS A 186 -15.51 -11.54 28.70
N SER A 187 -16.84 -11.41 28.63
CA SER A 187 -17.75 -12.48 28.23
C SER A 187 -18.90 -11.96 27.35
N TRP A 188 -19.41 -12.86 26.50
CA TRP A 188 -20.52 -12.56 25.60
C TRP A 188 -21.62 -13.61 25.74
N THR A 189 -22.87 -13.15 25.86
CA THR A 189 -24.07 -14.00 25.86
C THR A 189 -24.80 -13.82 24.54
N LYS A 190 -25.12 -14.91 23.84
CA LYS A 190 -26.01 -14.87 22.67
C LYS A 190 -27.45 -14.72 23.16
N VAL A 191 -28.07 -13.59 22.84
CA VAL A 191 -29.39 -13.22 23.38
C VAL A 191 -30.53 -13.30 22.35
N LEU A 192 -30.20 -13.31 21.05
CA LEU A 192 -31.16 -13.56 19.98
C LEU A 192 -30.55 -14.48 18.92
N PHE A 193 -31.27 -15.53 18.55
CA PHE A 193 -30.88 -16.48 17.51
C PHE A 193 -32.11 -16.90 16.71
N VAL A 194 -31.99 -16.94 15.38
CA VAL A 194 -33.09 -17.35 14.48
C VAL A 194 -32.77 -18.68 13.80
N SER A 195 -31.63 -18.78 13.12
CA SER A 195 -31.17 -20.02 12.46
C SER A 195 -29.67 -19.96 12.18
N ASP A 196 -29.11 -21.03 11.63
CA ASP A 196 -27.70 -21.09 11.21
C ASP A 196 -27.39 -20.30 9.92
N SER A 197 -28.42 -19.76 9.27
CA SER A 197 -28.35 -19.06 7.99
C SER A 197 -28.88 -17.62 8.08
N THR A 198 -29.48 -17.25 9.21
CA THR A 198 -30.06 -15.93 9.48
C THR A 198 -29.33 -15.28 10.65
N GLY A 199 -28.66 -14.16 10.41
CA GLY A 199 -27.93 -13.40 11.43
C GLY A 199 -28.50 -12.01 11.68
N ALA A 200 -27.98 -11.36 12.70
CA ALA A 200 -28.34 -9.98 13.01
C ALA A 200 -27.48 -9.06 12.16
N VAL A 201 -28.11 -8.19 11.37
CA VAL A 201 -27.40 -7.18 10.57
C VAL A 201 -27.36 -5.83 11.26
N ASP A 202 -28.25 -5.61 12.21
CA ASP A 202 -28.37 -4.34 12.91
C ASP A 202 -29.01 -4.56 14.29
N VAL A 203 -28.63 -3.73 15.25
CA VAL A 203 -29.19 -3.67 16.61
C VAL A 203 -29.16 -2.22 17.06
N GLU A 204 -30.24 -1.73 17.65
CA GLU A 204 -30.37 -0.31 17.99
C GLU A 204 -31.03 -0.14 19.35
N PHE A 205 -30.49 0.76 20.18
CA PHE A 205 -31.16 1.17 21.42
C PHE A 205 -32.32 2.11 21.11
N ASN A 206 -33.39 2.06 21.89
CA ASN A 206 -34.33 3.17 21.88
C ASN A 206 -33.64 4.43 22.44
N ALA A 207 -33.71 5.54 21.68
CA ALA A 207 -33.03 6.79 22.04
C ALA A 207 -33.48 7.42 23.37
N GLY A 208 -34.64 7.04 23.92
CA GLY A 208 -35.15 7.52 25.20
C GLY A 208 -35.09 6.51 26.36
N ASP A 209 -34.92 5.22 26.05
CA ASP A 209 -34.91 4.14 27.05
C ASP A 209 -34.02 2.96 26.58
N PRO A 210 -32.77 2.85 27.06
CA PRO A 210 -31.85 1.80 26.62
C PRO A 210 -32.21 0.40 27.12
N THR A 211 -33.30 0.22 27.89
CA THR A 211 -33.86 -1.11 28.17
C THR A 211 -34.67 -1.68 27.00
N VAL A 212 -35.11 -0.80 26.09
CA VAL A 212 -35.80 -1.16 24.85
C VAL A 212 -34.79 -1.23 23.72
N LEU A 213 -34.76 -2.35 23.00
CA LEU A 213 -33.86 -2.56 21.85
C LEU A 213 -34.64 -3.09 20.65
N TYR A 214 -34.12 -2.80 19.46
CA TYR A 214 -34.60 -3.33 18.20
C TYR A 214 -33.47 -4.10 17.51
N ALA A 215 -33.80 -5.16 16.77
CA ALA A 215 -32.83 -5.93 16.00
C ALA A 215 -33.41 -6.34 14.65
N ALA A 216 -32.57 -6.27 13.61
CA ALA A 216 -32.90 -6.72 12.26
C ALA A 216 -32.21 -8.05 11.95
N MET A 217 -33.01 -9.07 11.60
CA MET A 217 -32.54 -10.42 11.30
C MET A 217 -32.64 -10.71 9.81
N TRP A 218 -31.51 -11.05 9.18
CA TRP A 218 -31.35 -11.20 7.74
C TRP A 218 -30.75 -12.56 7.37
N ARG A 219 -31.37 -13.27 6.42
CA ARG A 219 -30.79 -14.47 5.80
C ARG A 219 -29.84 -14.05 4.68
N ALA A 220 -28.56 -14.37 4.84
CA ALA A 220 -27.51 -13.99 3.91
C ALA A 220 -26.51 -15.13 3.68
N GLU A 221 -26.37 -15.56 2.44
CA GLU A 221 -25.37 -16.56 2.03
C GLU A 221 -24.76 -16.19 0.68
N ARG A 222 -23.43 -16.17 0.59
CA ARG A 222 -22.66 -15.93 -0.62
C ARG A 222 -22.10 -17.24 -1.16
N LYS A 223 -22.18 -17.38 -2.47
CA LYS A 223 -21.44 -18.33 -3.30
C LYS A 223 -20.65 -17.56 -4.35
N PRO A 224 -19.64 -18.18 -4.99
CA PRO A 224 -18.92 -17.54 -6.08
C PRO A 224 -19.82 -17.08 -7.25
N TRP A 225 -20.97 -17.74 -7.44
CA TRP A 225 -21.90 -17.49 -8.56
C TRP A 225 -23.25 -16.87 -8.17
N THR A 226 -23.53 -16.65 -6.88
CA THR A 226 -24.78 -16.01 -6.44
C THR A 226 -24.70 -15.47 -5.02
N ILE A 227 -25.60 -14.56 -4.68
CA ILE A 227 -26.03 -14.32 -3.29
C ILE A 227 -27.46 -14.84 -3.08
N ILE A 228 -27.71 -15.34 -1.89
CA ILE A 228 -29.04 -15.63 -1.36
C ILE A 228 -29.33 -14.54 -0.34
N SER A 229 -30.25 -13.61 -0.68
CA SER A 229 -30.67 -12.51 0.21
C SER A 229 -32.15 -12.61 0.53
N GLY A 230 -32.43 -12.91 1.81
CA GLY A 230 -33.77 -12.91 2.39
C GLY A 230 -34.48 -14.26 2.38
N ALA A 231 -35.39 -14.41 3.34
CA ALA A 231 -36.25 -15.58 3.52
C ALA A 231 -37.44 -15.25 4.45
N ARG A 232 -38.29 -16.25 4.74
CA ARG A 232 -39.50 -16.07 5.58
C ARG A 232 -39.19 -15.95 7.07
N GLU A 233 -38.09 -16.53 7.52
CA GLU A 233 -37.67 -16.52 8.92
C GLU A 233 -37.09 -15.18 9.39
N GLY A 234 -36.57 -14.34 8.48
CA GLY A 234 -36.04 -13.00 8.77
C GLY A 234 -37.10 -12.03 9.32
N GLY A 235 -36.68 -10.85 9.78
CA GLY A 235 -37.59 -9.82 10.27
C GLY A 235 -37.03 -8.95 11.39
N LEU A 236 -37.90 -8.08 11.92
CA LEU A 236 -37.58 -7.20 13.04
C LEU A 236 -38.00 -7.78 14.38
N TYR A 237 -37.22 -7.51 15.41
CA TYR A 237 -37.44 -7.97 16.78
C TYR A 237 -37.31 -6.81 17.75
N LYS A 238 -38.11 -6.84 18.83
CA LYS A 238 -38.08 -5.87 19.91
C LYS A 238 -37.85 -6.57 21.24
N SER A 239 -36.96 -6.00 22.05
CA SER A 239 -36.77 -6.31 23.47
C SER A 239 -37.25 -5.14 24.30
N ILE A 240 -37.74 -5.40 25.51
CA ILE A 240 -38.11 -4.38 26.51
C ILE A 240 -37.45 -4.63 27.88
N ASP A 241 -36.47 -5.53 27.95
CA ASP A 241 -35.82 -5.99 29.18
C ASP A 241 -34.29 -6.07 29.05
N GLY A 242 -33.71 -5.13 28.31
CA GLY A 242 -32.27 -5.02 28.10
C GLY A 242 -31.69 -6.15 27.24
N GLY A 243 -32.51 -6.69 26.32
CA GLY A 243 -32.12 -7.72 25.36
C GLY A 243 -32.25 -9.13 25.90
N THR A 244 -32.93 -9.35 27.01
CA THR A 244 -33.05 -10.68 27.65
C THR A 244 -34.11 -11.53 26.95
N THR A 245 -35.23 -10.92 26.52
CA THR A 245 -36.28 -11.56 25.72
C THR A 245 -36.63 -10.71 24.50
N TRP A 246 -37.05 -11.38 23.42
CA TRP A 246 -37.30 -10.75 22.13
C TRP A 246 -38.65 -11.17 21.54
N LYS A 247 -39.43 -10.20 21.05
CA LYS A 247 -40.69 -10.39 20.33
C LYS A 247 -40.50 -10.01 18.86
N LYS A 248 -40.88 -10.91 17.94
CA LYS A 248 -40.91 -10.61 16.50
C LYS A 248 -42.02 -9.61 16.18
N LEU A 249 -41.70 -8.54 15.47
CA LEU A 249 -42.64 -7.53 15.00
C LEU A 249 -43.22 -7.95 13.65
N THR A 250 -44.53 -7.78 13.47
CA THR A 250 -45.25 -8.26 12.25
C THR A 250 -46.31 -7.29 11.74
N ASN A 251 -46.85 -6.43 12.61
CA ASN A 251 -47.97 -5.57 12.26
C ASN A 251 -47.56 -4.46 11.28
N GLY A 252 -48.11 -4.48 10.07
CA GLY A 252 -47.80 -3.51 9.02
C GLY A 252 -46.46 -3.75 8.28
N LEU A 253 -45.76 -4.85 8.58
CA LEU A 253 -44.50 -5.24 7.91
C LEU A 253 -44.73 -6.32 6.83
N PRO A 254 -43.78 -6.50 5.89
CA PRO A 254 -43.82 -7.61 4.92
C PRO A 254 -43.86 -8.98 5.60
N GLY A 255 -44.81 -9.84 5.18
CA GLY A 255 -45.02 -11.17 5.77
C GLY A 255 -44.50 -12.37 4.95
N GLU A 256 -43.89 -12.12 3.79
CA GLU A 256 -43.35 -13.17 2.91
C GLU A 256 -41.82 -13.24 2.95
N LEU A 257 -41.12 -12.78 1.91
CA LEU A 257 -39.66 -12.76 1.90
C LEU A 257 -39.15 -11.45 2.50
N PHE A 258 -38.32 -11.58 3.55
CA PHE A 258 -37.69 -10.48 4.26
C PHE A 258 -36.17 -10.56 4.10
N GLY A 259 -35.57 -9.52 3.52
CA GLY A 259 -34.15 -9.38 3.15
C GLY A 259 -33.34 -8.52 4.12
N LYS A 260 -32.27 -7.87 3.63
CA LYS A 260 -31.46 -6.96 4.48
C LYS A 260 -32.34 -5.79 4.92
N SER A 261 -32.20 -5.36 6.16
CA SER A 261 -32.86 -4.18 6.71
C SER A 261 -31.99 -3.52 7.75
N ASN A 262 -32.15 -2.21 7.92
CA ASN A 262 -31.45 -1.41 8.91
C ASN A 262 -32.45 -0.42 9.54
N ILE A 263 -32.21 -0.07 10.80
CA ILE A 263 -33.12 0.62 11.71
C ILE A 263 -32.48 1.97 12.03
N ALA A 264 -33.29 3.03 12.04
CA ALA A 264 -32.86 4.32 12.57
C ALA A 264 -33.82 4.80 13.65
N VAL A 265 -33.25 5.19 14.79
CA VAL A 265 -33.93 5.79 15.93
C VAL A 265 -33.59 7.28 16.04
N THR A 266 -34.41 8.05 16.75
CA THR A 266 -34.11 9.48 16.97
C THR A 266 -34.49 9.96 18.37
N PRO A 267 -33.61 10.71 19.06
CA PRO A 267 -33.97 11.36 20.32
C PRO A 267 -35.00 12.49 20.14
N ALA A 268 -35.22 12.98 18.91
CA ALA A 268 -36.25 13.98 18.63
C ALA A 268 -37.67 13.47 18.94
N ALA A 269 -37.89 12.16 18.81
CA ALA A 269 -39.13 11.48 19.15
C ALA A 269 -38.85 9.98 19.40
N PRO A 270 -38.55 9.57 20.65
CA PRO A 270 -38.12 8.19 20.94
C PRO A 270 -39.09 7.07 20.54
N ASN A 271 -40.37 7.37 20.32
CA ASN A 271 -41.34 6.37 19.84
C ASN A 271 -41.34 6.19 18.32
N VAL A 272 -40.60 7.04 17.57
CA VAL A 272 -40.52 6.96 16.12
C VAL A 272 -39.35 6.09 15.69
N LEU A 273 -39.62 5.15 14.78
CA LEU A 273 -38.63 4.27 14.17
C LEU A 273 -38.75 4.36 12.66
N TRP A 274 -37.61 4.38 11.99
CA TRP A 274 -37.52 4.22 10.54
C TRP A 274 -36.82 2.91 10.24
N VAL A 275 -37.31 2.17 9.26
CA VAL A 275 -36.68 0.92 8.85
C VAL A 275 -36.70 0.83 7.34
N ILE A 276 -35.52 0.71 6.74
CA ILE A 276 -35.41 0.40 5.32
C ILE A 276 -35.33 -1.11 5.13
N ILE A 277 -36.16 -1.67 4.25
CA ILE A 277 -36.37 -3.13 4.16
C ILE A 277 -36.31 -3.58 2.70
N GLU A 278 -35.43 -4.53 2.40
CA GLU A 278 -35.55 -5.41 1.23
C GLU A 278 -36.64 -6.45 1.49
N ALA A 279 -37.69 -6.51 0.67
CA ALA A 279 -38.75 -7.51 0.81
C ALA A 279 -39.45 -7.84 -0.50
N LYS A 280 -40.07 -9.02 -0.57
CA LYS A 280 -40.92 -9.41 -1.69
C LYS A 280 -42.20 -10.09 -1.19
N PRO A 281 -43.38 -9.46 -1.35
CA PRO A 281 -43.60 -8.06 -1.77
C PRO A 281 -43.26 -7.05 -0.65
N GLY A 282 -43.19 -5.76 -0.98
CA GLY A 282 -43.15 -4.68 0.02
C GLY A 282 -41.78 -4.10 0.35
N SER A 283 -40.79 -4.14 -0.55
CA SER A 283 -39.55 -3.36 -0.36
C SER A 283 -39.84 -1.87 -0.18
N GLY A 284 -39.18 -1.23 0.79
CA GLY A 284 -39.26 0.22 0.97
C GLY A 284 -38.82 0.71 2.34
N LEU A 285 -39.08 2.00 2.58
CA LEU A 285 -38.92 2.65 3.87
C LEU A 285 -40.22 2.56 4.67
N TYR A 286 -40.14 1.99 5.87
CA TYR A 286 -41.20 1.86 6.84
C TYR A 286 -41.01 2.84 7.99
N ARG A 287 -42.13 3.31 8.53
CA ARG A 287 -42.20 4.19 9.71
C ARG A 287 -43.11 3.56 10.76
N SER A 288 -42.68 3.59 12.01
CA SER A 288 -43.52 3.39 13.19
C SER A 288 -43.57 4.68 13.99
N ASP A 289 -44.72 5.03 14.55
CA ASP A 289 -44.88 6.17 15.48
C ASP A 289 -45.18 5.71 16.92
N ASP A 290 -45.24 4.40 17.18
CA ASP A 290 -45.67 3.78 18.44
C ASP A 290 -44.64 2.78 19.00
N ALA A 291 -43.35 3.06 18.81
CA ALA A 291 -42.23 2.24 19.28
C ALA A 291 -42.27 0.78 18.75
N GLY A 292 -42.72 0.60 17.50
CA GLY A 292 -42.68 -0.66 16.77
C GLY A 292 -43.89 -1.57 17.00
N GLU A 293 -44.99 -1.07 17.58
CA GLU A 293 -46.23 -1.84 17.70
C GLU A 293 -46.99 -1.91 16.35
N SER A 294 -46.83 -0.90 15.48
CA SER A 294 -47.33 -0.91 14.10
C SER A 294 -46.45 -0.12 13.14
N PHE A 295 -46.37 -0.58 11.88
CA PHE A 295 -45.61 0.08 10.82
C PHE A 295 -46.47 0.48 9.64
N THR A 296 -46.07 1.56 8.96
CA THR A 296 -46.63 1.98 7.67
C THR A 296 -45.51 2.11 6.63
N LEU A 297 -45.74 1.61 5.41
CA LEU A 297 -44.85 1.84 4.28
C LEU A 297 -44.90 3.33 3.88
N ALA A 298 -43.86 4.09 4.22
CA ALA A 298 -43.77 5.52 3.95
C ALA A 298 -43.41 5.80 2.49
N SER A 299 -42.50 5.00 1.91
CA SER A 299 -42.10 5.13 0.50
C SER A 299 -41.52 3.84 -0.06
N SER A 300 -41.79 3.62 -1.35
CA SER A 300 -41.21 2.55 -2.18
C SER A 300 -40.29 3.11 -3.27
N TYR A 301 -39.71 4.30 -3.05
CA TYR A 301 -38.83 4.97 -4.02
C TYR A 301 -37.62 4.10 -4.38
N PRO A 302 -37.54 3.52 -5.60
CA PRO A 302 -36.60 2.43 -5.90
C PRO A 302 -35.11 2.74 -5.70
N PRO A 303 -34.59 3.95 -6.01
CA PRO A 303 -33.15 4.25 -5.86
C PRO A 303 -32.58 4.09 -4.45
N MET A 304 -33.44 4.09 -3.42
CA MET A 304 -33.05 3.85 -2.02
C MET A 304 -32.65 2.40 -1.73
N LEU A 305 -33.04 1.45 -2.59
CA LEU A 305 -32.92 0.01 -2.36
C LEU A 305 -32.26 -0.71 -3.55
N THR A 306 -31.36 -0.02 -4.26
CA THR A 306 -30.46 -0.69 -5.20
C THR A 306 -29.53 -1.62 -4.43
N ARG A 307 -29.34 -2.88 -4.87
CA ARG A 307 -28.38 -3.85 -4.26
C ARG A 307 -28.40 -3.87 -2.71
N PRO A 308 -29.55 -4.12 -2.07
CA PRO A 308 -29.72 -3.91 -0.63
C PRO A 308 -28.85 -4.83 0.25
N PHE A 309 -28.40 -5.99 -0.22
CA PHE A 309 -27.42 -6.81 0.51
C PHE A 309 -26.03 -6.14 0.64
N TYR A 310 -25.77 -5.10 -0.17
CA TYR A 310 -24.54 -4.30 -0.15
C TYR A 310 -24.75 -2.96 0.56
N TYR A 311 -25.95 -2.37 0.45
CA TYR A 311 -26.33 -1.12 1.14
C TYR A 311 -27.51 -1.33 2.11
N ALA A 312 -28.57 -0.51 1.99
CA ALA A 312 -29.75 -0.46 2.83
C ALA A 312 -29.46 0.01 4.26
N ASN A 313 -28.59 1.02 4.40
CA ASN A 313 -28.29 1.68 5.66
C ASN A 313 -29.12 2.98 5.78
N ILE A 314 -29.50 3.36 7.00
CA ILE A 314 -30.37 4.52 7.26
C ILE A 314 -29.88 5.29 8.49
N ALA A 315 -29.99 6.62 8.47
CA ALA A 315 -29.67 7.46 9.62
C ALA A 315 -30.77 8.51 9.81
N ALA A 316 -31.19 8.74 11.06
CA ALA A 316 -32.21 9.73 11.40
C ALA A 316 -31.61 11.01 11.99
N HIS A 317 -32.25 12.15 11.71
CA HIS A 317 -31.81 13.41 12.27
C HIS A 317 -32.07 13.45 13.79
N PRO A 318 -31.08 13.82 14.62
CA PRO A 318 -31.22 13.74 16.08
C PRO A 318 -32.17 14.80 16.67
N ARG A 319 -32.50 15.85 15.91
CA ARG A 319 -33.37 16.96 16.35
C ARG A 319 -34.60 17.22 15.48
N ASP A 320 -34.83 16.39 14.46
CA ASP A 320 -35.94 16.57 13.52
C ASP A 320 -36.47 15.20 13.08
N VAL A 321 -37.62 14.83 13.64
CA VAL A 321 -38.25 13.52 13.43
C VAL A 321 -38.58 13.21 11.96
N ASN A 322 -38.72 14.24 11.10
CA ASN A 322 -39.11 14.05 9.70
C ASN A 322 -37.91 13.95 8.74
N THR A 323 -36.70 14.16 9.23
CA THR A 323 -35.49 14.12 8.42
C THR A 323 -34.75 12.81 8.60
N VAL A 324 -34.58 12.06 7.51
CA VAL A 324 -33.75 10.84 7.47
C VAL A 324 -32.91 10.81 6.19
N TRP A 325 -31.79 10.11 6.27
CA TRP A 325 -30.90 9.82 5.16
C TRP A 325 -30.89 8.33 4.87
N VAL A 326 -30.85 7.98 3.59
CA VAL A 326 -30.71 6.61 3.12
C VAL A 326 -29.44 6.50 2.30
N MET A 327 -28.67 5.47 2.61
CA MET A 327 -27.40 5.16 2.00
C MET A 327 -27.58 3.94 1.09
N SER A 328 -27.29 4.17 -0.17
CA SER A 328 -27.43 3.26 -1.31
C SER A 328 -26.27 3.58 -2.28
N GLU A 329 -26.37 3.11 -3.52
CA GLU A 329 -25.48 3.56 -4.61
C GLU A 329 -25.44 5.10 -4.69
N GLY A 330 -26.59 5.76 -4.46
CA GLY A 330 -26.67 7.20 -4.20
C GLY A 330 -26.87 7.54 -2.71
N PHE A 331 -26.69 8.81 -2.37
CA PHE A 331 -26.95 9.35 -1.03
C PHE A 331 -28.24 10.18 -1.05
N TYR A 332 -29.27 9.74 -0.31
CA TYR A 332 -30.61 10.32 -0.38
C TYR A 332 -31.04 10.91 0.94
N LYS A 333 -31.78 12.03 0.88
CA LYS A 333 -32.35 12.71 2.05
C LYS A 333 -33.83 12.97 1.85
N THR A 334 -34.60 12.79 2.91
CA THR A 334 -35.99 13.26 3.06
C THR A 334 -36.06 14.26 4.21
N THR A 335 -37.05 15.15 4.17
CA THR A 335 -37.38 16.06 5.28
C THR A 335 -38.89 16.09 5.58
N ASP A 336 -39.68 15.17 5.01
CA ASP A 336 -41.14 15.11 5.12
C ASP A 336 -41.65 13.79 5.73
N GLY A 337 -40.77 13.10 6.46
CA GLY A 337 -41.06 11.79 7.04
C GLY A 337 -41.09 10.68 5.99
N GLY A 338 -40.12 10.67 5.07
CA GLY A 338 -39.90 9.56 4.15
C GLY A 338 -40.85 9.52 2.96
N LYS A 339 -41.62 10.58 2.70
CA LYS A 339 -42.58 10.61 1.58
C LYS A 339 -41.87 10.96 0.28
N THR A 340 -40.93 11.91 0.32
CA THR A 340 -40.15 12.32 -0.85
C THR A 340 -38.65 12.35 -0.56
N PHE A 341 -37.86 11.92 -1.55
CA PHE A 341 -36.39 11.86 -1.45
C PHE A 341 -35.73 12.72 -2.50
N ARG A 342 -34.63 13.36 -2.11
CA ARG A 342 -33.72 14.08 -3.01
C ARG A 342 -32.31 13.50 -2.90
N PRO A 343 -31.57 13.41 -4.02
CA PRO A 343 -30.16 13.09 -3.97
C PRO A 343 -29.37 14.24 -3.31
N MET A 344 -28.31 13.89 -2.61
CA MET A 344 -27.36 14.80 -1.99
C MET A 344 -26.02 14.69 -2.73
N ASN A 345 -25.33 15.82 -2.90
CA ASN A 345 -23.98 15.82 -3.47
C ASN A 345 -22.96 15.43 -2.41
N ILE A 346 -22.11 14.46 -2.74
CA ILE A 346 -21.03 13.96 -1.90
C ILE A 346 -19.83 13.57 -2.79
N PRO A 347 -18.57 13.54 -2.29
CA PRO A 347 -17.40 13.34 -3.14
C PRO A 347 -17.33 11.99 -3.87
N HIS A 348 -18.08 10.97 -3.46
CA HIS A 348 -18.11 9.64 -4.08
C HIS A 348 -19.45 8.92 -3.88
N GLY A 349 -19.81 8.01 -4.79
CA GLY A 349 -21.01 7.15 -4.68
C GLY A 349 -20.79 5.94 -3.78
N ASP A 350 -21.76 5.02 -3.77
CA ASP A 350 -21.71 3.77 -2.98
C ASP A 350 -21.52 4.05 -1.48
N ASN A 351 -22.62 4.48 -0.85
CA ASN A 351 -22.64 5.03 0.50
C ASN A 351 -23.04 3.95 1.50
N HIS A 352 -22.29 3.80 2.58
CA HIS A 352 -22.47 2.73 3.57
C HIS A 352 -22.89 3.24 4.93
N ASP A 353 -22.33 4.35 5.39
CA ASP A 353 -22.60 4.81 6.75
C ASP A 353 -22.56 6.33 6.92
N LEU A 354 -23.26 6.83 7.94
CA LEU A 354 -23.41 8.23 8.28
C LEU A 354 -23.61 8.42 9.79
N TRP A 355 -22.67 9.14 10.40
CA TRP A 355 -22.83 9.65 11.75
C TRP A 355 -23.15 11.15 11.75
N ILE A 356 -24.08 11.55 12.62
CA ILE A 356 -24.54 12.94 12.78
C ILE A 356 -24.43 13.31 14.24
N ASN A 357 -23.71 14.39 14.56
CA ASN A 357 -23.55 14.80 15.95
C ASN A 357 -24.91 15.28 16.54
N PRO A 358 -25.43 14.64 17.62
CA PRO A 358 -26.71 15.03 18.23
C PRO A 358 -26.67 16.39 18.92
N ASN A 359 -25.48 16.85 19.32
CA ASN A 359 -25.26 18.17 19.92
C ASN A 359 -25.05 19.27 18.87
N ASN A 360 -24.63 18.91 17.67
CA ASN A 360 -24.49 19.84 16.55
C ASN A 360 -24.65 19.14 15.19
N PRO A 361 -25.87 19.03 14.63
CA PRO A 361 -26.14 18.27 13.41
C PRO A 361 -25.44 18.79 12.14
N ASP A 362 -24.76 19.93 12.20
CA ASP A 362 -23.90 20.39 11.10
C ASP A 362 -22.62 19.54 10.96
N LEU A 363 -22.20 18.89 12.05
CA LEU A 363 -21.05 17.99 12.10
C LEU A 363 -21.49 16.58 11.69
N MET A 364 -20.94 16.11 10.59
CA MET A 364 -21.27 14.81 10.01
C MET A 364 -19.99 14.13 9.52
N VAL A 365 -19.94 12.80 9.60
CA VAL A 365 -18.96 11.98 8.88
C VAL A 365 -19.71 10.91 8.11
N GLN A 366 -19.28 10.65 6.88
CA GLN A 366 -19.93 9.74 5.95
C GLN A 366 -18.89 8.79 5.35
N GLY A 367 -19.19 7.49 5.32
CA GLY A 367 -18.36 6.42 4.76
C GLY A 367 -18.89 5.89 3.43
N ASN A 368 -18.05 5.84 2.40
CA ASN A 368 -18.39 5.37 1.05
C ASN A 368 -17.26 4.56 0.41
N ASP A 369 -17.46 4.04 -0.82
CA ASP A 369 -16.46 3.22 -1.53
C ASP A 369 -15.16 3.99 -1.90
N GLY A 370 -15.19 5.33 -1.83
CA GLY A 370 -14.04 6.20 -2.06
C GLY A 370 -13.32 6.67 -0.79
N GLY A 371 -13.81 6.34 0.41
CA GLY A 371 -13.24 6.73 1.71
C GLY A 371 -14.20 7.49 2.62
N ALA A 372 -13.70 8.00 3.75
CA ALA A 372 -14.51 8.80 4.67
C ALA A 372 -14.44 10.29 4.35
N THR A 373 -15.57 10.99 4.47
CA THR A 373 -15.66 12.44 4.29
C THR A 373 -16.36 13.10 5.46
N VAL A 374 -15.85 14.26 5.87
CA VAL A 374 -16.38 15.05 7.00
C VAL A 374 -17.04 16.32 6.48
N SER A 375 -18.20 16.65 7.03
CA SER A 375 -18.90 17.92 6.82
C SER A 375 -18.95 18.71 8.12
N LEU A 376 -18.79 20.03 8.02
CA LEU A 376 -18.95 20.99 9.12
C LEU A 376 -20.16 21.93 8.92
N ASN A 377 -21.03 21.65 7.95
CA ASN A 377 -22.15 22.51 7.58
C ASN A 377 -23.41 21.75 7.11
N GLY A 378 -23.65 20.57 7.70
CA GLY A 378 -24.87 19.79 7.47
C GLY A 378 -24.94 19.12 6.10
N GLY A 379 -23.77 18.75 5.55
CA GLY A 379 -23.62 18.02 4.29
C GLY A 379 -23.64 18.90 3.04
N ARG A 380 -23.41 20.22 3.16
CA ARG A 380 -23.31 21.12 1.99
C ARG A 380 -21.94 21.01 1.32
N THR A 381 -20.87 20.82 2.10
CA THR A 381 -19.50 20.59 1.61
C THR A 381 -18.81 19.52 2.44
N TRP A 382 -17.88 18.79 1.84
CA TRP A 382 -17.22 17.62 2.42
C TRP A 382 -15.70 17.71 2.28
N SER A 383 -14.97 17.10 3.22
CA SER A 383 -13.51 16.94 3.15
C SER A 383 -13.07 16.08 1.95
N THR A 384 -11.79 16.13 1.60
CA THR A 384 -11.22 15.35 0.49
C THR A 384 -11.08 13.86 0.82
N LEU A 385 -11.10 13.03 -0.22
CA LEU A 385 -10.81 11.59 -0.20
C LEU A 385 -9.37 11.28 -0.66
N TYR A 386 -8.64 12.28 -1.16
CA TYR A 386 -7.31 12.16 -1.75
C TYR A 386 -6.16 12.33 -0.74
N ASN A 387 -6.42 11.91 0.50
CA ASN A 387 -5.50 11.96 1.64
C ASN A 387 -5.55 10.66 2.47
N GLN A 388 -6.07 9.57 1.91
CA GLN A 388 -6.29 8.29 2.60
C GLN A 388 -5.58 7.17 1.83
N PRO A 389 -4.50 6.56 2.35
CA PRO A 389 -3.79 5.47 1.67
C PRO A 389 -4.49 4.11 1.87
N THR A 390 -5.80 4.07 1.58
CA THR A 390 -6.70 2.92 1.81
C THR A 390 -7.18 2.26 0.51
N ALA A 391 -6.51 2.53 -0.63
CA ALA A 391 -6.88 1.96 -1.92
C ALA A 391 -6.92 0.41 -1.91
N GLU A 392 -8.00 -0.16 -2.47
CA GLU A 392 -8.19 -1.59 -2.68
C GLU A 392 -7.69 -1.99 -4.08
N ILE A 393 -6.45 -2.50 -4.15
CA ILE A 393 -5.80 -2.81 -5.42
C ILE A 393 -5.90 -4.31 -5.74
N TYR A 394 -6.34 -4.65 -6.95
CA TYR A 394 -6.52 -6.05 -7.37
C TYR A 394 -5.23 -6.79 -7.74
N GLN A 395 -4.29 -6.11 -8.42
CA GLN A 395 -3.10 -6.72 -9.01
C GLN A 395 -1.94 -5.71 -9.09
N VAL A 396 -0.70 -6.21 -9.25
CA VAL A 396 0.47 -5.37 -9.50
C VAL A 396 1.30 -5.88 -10.68
N ILE A 397 1.66 -4.95 -11.56
CA ILE A 397 2.65 -5.15 -12.63
C ILE A 397 3.57 -3.93 -12.70
N ALA A 398 4.79 -4.10 -13.22
CA ALA A 398 5.71 -2.98 -13.41
C ALA A 398 6.27 -2.88 -14.83
N ASP A 399 6.50 -1.64 -15.27
CA ASP A 399 7.18 -1.36 -16.53
C ASP A 399 8.72 -1.47 -16.40
N ASN A 400 9.44 -1.16 -17.48
CA ASN A 400 10.91 -1.16 -17.52
C ASN A 400 11.50 0.27 -17.59
N GLN A 401 10.75 1.28 -17.15
CA GLN A 401 11.24 2.66 -17.14
C GLN A 401 12.14 2.92 -15.92
N PHE A 402 12.79 4.09 -15.88
CA PHE A 402 13.49 4.55 -14.69
C PHE A 402 13.05 5.98 -14.32
N PRO A 403 12.52 6.21 -13.10
CA PRO A 403 12.01 5.18 -12.19
C PRO A 403 10.95 4.30 -12.86
N TYR A 404 10.88 3.01 -12.49
CA TYR A 404 9.82 2.12 -13.00
C TYR A 404 8.48 2.50 -12.35
N ARG A 405 7.37 2.17 -13.00
CA ARG A 405 6.01 2.41 -12.50
C ARG A 405 5.29 1.12 -12.19
N LEU A 406 4.45 1.15 -11.16
CA LEU A 406 3.53 0.11 -10.74
C LEU A 406 2.16 0.41 -11.34
N TYR A 407 1.49 -0.63 -11.82
CA TYR A 407 0.18 -0.57 -12.45
C TYR A 407 -0.76 -1.53 -11.72
N GLY A 408 -1.98 -1.07 -11.47
CA GLY A 408 -3.05 -1.89 -10.93
C GLY A 408 -4.39 -1.17 -10.98
N ALA A 409 -5.47 -1.91 -10.75
CA ALA A 409 -6.81 -1.36 -10.71
C ALA A 409 -7.27 -1.18 -9.26
N GLN A 410 -7.84 0.00 -8.96
CA GLN A 410 -8.45 0.28 -7.67
C GLN A 410 -9.95 0.10 -7.76
N GLN A 411 -10.50 -0.71 -6.84
CA GLN A 411 -11.93 -0.91 -6.73
C GLN A 411 -12.70 0.42 -6.58
N ASP A 412 -13.88 0.48 -7.22
CA ASP A 412 -14.84 1.58 -7.17
C ASP A 412 -14.29 2.92 -7.72
N ASN A 413 -13.11 2.89 -8.36
CA ASN A 413 -12.36 4.05 -8.84
C ASN A 413 -11.80 3.84 -10.27
N SER A 414 -10.55 4.24 -10.51
CA SER A 414 -9.88 4.08 -11.82
C SER A 414 -8.78 3.02 -11.74
N THR A 415 -8.21 2.66 -12.89
CA THR A 415 -6.86 2.09 -12.88
C THR A 415 -5.86 3.15 -12.44
N LEU A 416 -4.69 2.70 -11.97
CA LEU A 416 -3.67 3.53 -11.36
C LEU A 416 -2.30 3.18 -11.92
N ILE A 417 -1.48 4.22 -12.07
CA ILE A 417 -0.08 4.16 -12.42
C ILE A 417 0.69 4.99 -11.39
N VAL A 418 1.56 4.33 -10.62
CA VAL A 418 2.29 4.92 -9.49
C VAL A 418 3.80 4.73 -9.68
N PRO A 419 4.65 5.76 -9.58
CA PRO A 419 6.08 5.61 -9.75
C PRO A 419 6.73 4.99 -8.50
N SER A 420 7.76 4.17 -8.72
CA SER A 420 8.53 3.55 -7.63
C SER A 420 9.40 4.53 -6.85
N LEU A 421 9.82 5.63 -7.48
CA LEU A 421 10.61 6.74 -6.92
C LEU A 421 10.05 8.07 -7.43
N PRO A 422 10.32 9.21 -6.78
CA PRO A 422 9.82 10.50 -7.23
C PRO A 422 10.20 10.80 -8.69
N LEU A 423 9.23 11.24 -9.48
CA LEU A 423 9.52 11.67 -10.85
C LEU A 423 10.21 13.04 -10.88
N THR A 424 9.96 13.88 -9.87
CA THR A 424 10.47 15.25 -9.73
C THR A 424 11.50 15.36 -8.61
N THR A 425 12.36 16.38 -8.68
CA THR A 425 13.37 16.65 -7.64
C THR A 425 12.77 17.29 -6.39
N GLY A 426 11.70 18.09 -6.54
CA GLY A 426 10.99 18.77 -5.44
C GLY A 426 9.68 18.07 -5.06
N ARG A 427 9.23 18.31 -3.81
CA ARG A 427 7.96 17.79 -3.25
C ARG A 427 6.77 18.25 -4.12
N PRO A 428 5.81 17.36 -4.46
CA PRO A 428 4.56 17.79 -5.03
C PRO A 428 3.77 18.63 -4.01
N ASP A 429 2.91 19.50 -4.50
CA ASP A 429 2.01 20.29 -3.67
C ASP A 429 0.83 19.44 -3.18
N SER A 430 0.54 18.30 -3.84
CA SER A 430 -0.52 17.36 -3.48
C SER A 430 -0.13 15.90 -3.79
N PRO A 431 -0.54 14.93 -2.95
CA PRO A 431 -0.38 13.49 -3.22
C PRO A 431 -1.00 13.04 -4.56
N MET A 432 -1.99 13.77 -5.09
CA MET A 432 -2.60 13.48 -6.39
C MET A 432 -1.63 13.63 -7.57
N GLN A 433 -0.56 14.40 -7.42
CA GLN A 433 0.43 14.61 -8.49
C GLN A 433 1.39 13.41 -8.65
N GLU A 434 1.32 12.43 -7.76
CA GLU A 434 2.24 11.30 -7.72
C GLU A 434 1.68 10.06 -8.41
N TRP A 435 0.44 10.09 -8.90
CA TRP A 435 -0.15 8.98 -9.63
C TRP A 435 -1.00 9.50 -10.80
N MET A 436 -1.35 8.61 -11.72
CA MET A 436 -2.26 8.94 -12.83
C MET A 436 -3.18 7.75 -13.13
N ALA A 437 -4.32 8.03 -13.76
CA ALA A 437 -5.21 6.99 -14.27
C ALA A 437 -4.68 6.38 -15.58
N GLY A 438 -4.95 5.09 -15.79
CA GLY A 438 -4.68 4.38 -17.05
C GLY A 438 -5.97 3.97 -17.78
N PRO A 439 -5.87 3.13 -18.83
CA PRO A 439 -7.05 2.58 -19.52
C PRO A 439 -7.79 1.55 -18.67
N GLY A 440 -9.00 1.19 -19.11
CA GLY A 440 -9.83 0.14 -18.49
C GLY A 440 -10.74 0.68 -17.41
N CYS A 441 -11.14 -0.17 -16.46
CA CYS A 441 -12.00 0.19 -15.34
C CYS A 441 -11.34 -0.14 -13.98
N GLU A 442 -11.98 0.31 -12.89
CA GLU A 442 -11.71 -0.03 -11.47
C GLU A 442 -11.30 -1.47 -11.15
N THR A 443 -11.65 -2.46 -11.95
CA THR A 443 -11.52 -3.88 -11.56
C THR A 443 -10.80 -4.77 -12.57
N GLY A 444 -10.49 -4.24 -13.75
CA GLY A 444 -9.85 -5.04 -14.77
C GLY A 444 -8.33 -4.86 -14.82
N PRO A 445 -7.61 -5.82 -15.40
CA PRO A 445 -6.16 -5.79 -15.44
C PRO A 445 -5.67 -4.60 -16.26
N ILE A 446 -4.56 -4.03 -15.82
CA ILE A 446 -3.82 -2.98 -16.53
C ILE A 446 -2.38 -3.44 -16.74
N MET A 447 -1.89 -3.33 -17.97
CA MET A 447 -0.54 -3.80 -18.32
C MET A 447 0.17 -2.85 -19.28
N PRO A 448 1.40 -2.40 -18.95
CA PRO A 448 2.21 -1.65 -19.89
C PRO A 448 2.72 -2.57 -21.00
N HIS A 449 2.87 -2.01 -22.20
CA HIS A 449 3.62 -2.69 -23.25
C HIS A 449 5.09 -2.80 -22.86
N ARG A 450 5.68 -4.00 -23.00
CA ARG A 450 7.00 -4.34 -22.41
C ARG A 450 8.17 -3.50 -22.94
N THR A 451 8.08 -3.01 -24.17
CA THR A 451 9.15 -2.27 -24.85
C THR A 451 8.74 -0.88 -25.33
N ASN A 452 7.47 -0.49 -25.17
CA ASN A 452 6.94 0.80 -25.61
C ASN A 452 6.18 1.44 -24.43
N PRO A 453 6.83 2.30 -23.63
CA PRO A 453 6.22 2.88 -22.45
C PRO A 453 5.01 3.77 -22.75
N ASP A 454 4.81 4.14 -24.02
CA ASP A 454 3.71 4.99 -24.45
C ASP A 454 2.43 4.21 -24.75
N THR A 455 2.43 2.90 -24.58
CA THR A 455 1.25 2.05 -24.78
C THR A 455 0.94 1.27 -23.52
N VAL A 456 -0.29 1.42 -23.05
CA VAL A 456 -0.82 0.68 -21.90
C VAL A 456 -2.11 0.01 -22.35
N TYR A 457 -2.31 -1.24 -21.92
CA TYR A 457 -3.53 -2.01 -22.12
C TYR A 457 -4.34 -2.01 -20.83
N GLY A 458 -5.65 -1.91 -20.95
CA GLY A 458 -6.61 -2.01 -19.86
C GLY A 458 -7.75 -2.93 -20.28
N ALA A 459 -8.50 -3.45 -19.32
CA ALA A 459 -9.72 -4.18 -19.61
C ALA A 459 -10.74 -4.04 -18.47
N CYS A 460 -11.94 -4.57 -18.69
CA CYS A 460 -12.99 -4.73 -17.68
C CYS A 460 -14.07 -5.67 -18.20
N LYS A 461 -14.25 -6.88 -17.65
CA LYS A 461 -15.40 -7.75 -18.03
C LYS A 461 -15.60 -7.91 -19.57
N GLY A 462 -14.51 -8.10 -20.34
CA GLY A 462 -14.57 -8.16 -21.81
C GLY A 462 -14.28 -6.83 -22.53
N GLN A 463 -14.40 -5.70 -21.83
CA GLN A 463 -14.19 -4.34 -22.33
C GLN A 463 -12.69 -3.99 -22.37
N PHE A 464 -11.95 -4.66 -23.24
CA PHE A 464 -10.53 -4.36 -23.48
C PHE A 464 -10.34 -3.00 -24.16
N SER A 465 -9.25 -2.32 -23.81
CA SER A 465 -8.86 -1.05 -24.41
C SER A 465 -7.34 -0.87 -24.41
N ARG A 466 -6.88 0.08 -25.24
CA ARG A 466 -5.47 0.51 -25.31
C ARG A 466 -5.39 2.02 -25.18
N MET A 467 -4.47 2.53 -24.38
CA MET A 467 -4.19 3.96 -24.22
C MET A 467 -2.81 4.34 -24.74
N SER A 468 -2.76 5.50 -25.40
CA SER A 468 -1.52 6.20 -25.71
C SER A 468 -1.16 7.13 -24.55
N MET A 469 -0.06 6.90 -23.86
CA MET A 469 0.38 7.75 -22.74
C MET A 469 0.89 9.11 -23.20
N ARG A 470 1.17 9.31 -24.50
CA ARG A 470 1.54 10.61 -25.05
C ARG A 470 0.35 11.53 -25.23
N SER A 471 -0.77 11.00 -25.74
CA SER A 471 -1.96 11.79 -26.06
C SER A 471 -3.04 11.71 -24.99
N GLY A 472 -2.96 10.74 -24.08
CA GLY A 472 -4.01 10.45 -23.10
C GLY A 472 -5.24 9.77 -23.70
N GLN A 473 -5.22 9.40 -24.99
CA GLN A 473 -6.39 8.84 -25.66
C GLN A 473 -6.47 7.33 -25.44
N GLU A 474 -7.61 6.88 -24.87
CA GLU A 474 -8.01 5.49 -24.78
C GLU A 474 -8.82 5.06 -26.02
N GLN A 475 -8.55 3.87 -26.51
CA GLN A 475 -9.18 3.25 -27.68
C GLN A 475 -9.85 1.95 -27.25
N PRO A 476 -11.19 1.88 -27.22
CA PRO A 476 -11.91 0.67 -26.84
C PRO A 476 -11.88 -0.37 -27.97
N TYR A 477 -11.50 -1.60 -27.64
CA TYR A 477 -11.51 -2.75 -28.54
C TYR A 477 -12.08 -3.97 -27.80
N TRP A 478 -13.36 -3.88 -27.43
CA TRP A 478 -14.03 -4.87 -26.60
C TRP A 478 -14.06 -6.24 -27.28
N ASN A 479 -13.80 -7.29 -26.52
CA ASN A 479 -13.90 -8.66 -26.99
C ASN A 479 -15.32 -9.19 -26.74
N GLY A 480 -16.01 -9.64 -27.79
CA GLY A 480 -17.38 -10.19 -27.74
C GLY A 480 -18.51 -9.16 -27.82
N GLY A 481 -18.27 -7.89 -27.49
CA GLY A 481 -19.23 -6.78 -27.75
C GLY A 481 -20.66 -7.01 -27.25
N GLN A 482 -20.83 -7.49 -26.01
CA GLN A 482 -22.14 -7.87 -25.44
C GLN A 482 -22.46 -7.06 -24.16
N SER A 483 -23.75 -6.96 -23.83
CA SER A 483 -24.18 -6.53 -22.49
C SER A 483 -24.20 -7.74 -21.55
N LEU A 484 -23.53 -7.62 -20.41
CA LEU A 484 -23.51 -8.67 -19.40
C LEU A 484 -24.62 -8.51 -18.36
N TYR A 485 -24.95 -7.27 -17.97
CA TYR A 485 -25.84 -6.99 -16.84
C TYR A 485 -27.19 -7.70 -16.91
N GLY A 486 -27.58 -8.33 -15.80
CA GLY A 486 -28.86 -9.03 -15.66
C GLY A 486 -28.93 -10.43 -16.30
N ASN A 487 -27.96 -10.83 -17.13
CA ASN A 487 -28.01 -12.09 -17.85
C ASN A 487 -27.37 -13.24 -17.05
N PRO A 488 -28.00 -14.44 -17.02
CA PRO A 488 -27.33 -15.62 -16.50
C PRO A 488 -26.14 -16.00 -17.39
N GLY A 489 -25.13 -16.65 -16.83
CA GLY A 489 -23.89 -16.96 -17.56
C GLY A 489 -24.08 -17.84 -18.79
N LYS A 490 -25.12 -18.69 -18.83
CA LYS A 490 -25.45 -19.54 -19.99
C LYS A 490 -25.88 -18.75 -21.24
N ASP A 491 -26.38 -17.53 -21.07
CA ASP A 491 -26.91 -16.71 -22.17
C ASP A 491 -25.83 -15.78 -22.77
N LEU A 492 -24.65 -15.72 -22.14
CA LEU A 492 -23.52 -14.92 -22.63
C LEU A 492 -22.74 -15.63 -23.74
N VAL A 493 -22.32 -14.86 -24.75
CA VAL A 493 -21.42 -15.35 -25.81
C VAL A 493 -20.04 -15.65 -25.23
N LEU A 494 -19.50 -14.70 -24.46
CA LEU A 494 -18.25 -14.84 -23.73
C LEU A 494 -18.48 -14.55 -22.25
N ARG A 495 -18.12 -15.46 -21.35
CA ARG A 495 -18.22 -15.24 -19.92
C ARG A 495 -16.94 -14.55 -19.45
N PHE A 496 -17.04 -13.28 -19.08
CA PHE A 496 -15.94 -12.53 -18.49
C PHE A 496 -16.28 -12.18 -17.04
N GLN A 497 -15.42 -12.56 -16.10
CA GLN A 497 -15.59 -12.14 -14.70
C GLN A 497 -15.02 -10.72 -14.49
N ARG A 498 -15.48 -10.01 -13.45
CA ARG A 498 -15.00 -8.66 -13.06
C ARG A 498 -13.47 -8.47 -13.18
N VAL A 499 -12.67 -9.42 -12.69
CA VAL A 499 -11.20 -9.43 -12.70
C VAL A 499 -10.66 -10.46 -13.71
N SER A 500 -11.11 -10.38 -14.96
CA SER A 500 -10.67 -11.29 -16.03
C SER A 500 -9.15 -11.18 -16.28
N PRO A 501 -8.40 -12.28 -16.44
CA PRO A 501 -6.95 -12.25 -16.53
C PRO A 501 -6.47 -11.74 -17.89
N MET A 502 -5.40 -10.94 -17.86
CA MET A 502 -4.65 -10.50 -19.04
C MET A 502 -3.18 -10.88 -18.85
N GLU A 503 -2.43 -11.04 -19.93
CA GLU A 503 -0.96 -11.20 -19.90
C GLU A 503 -0.35 -10.64 -21.18
N VAL A 504 0.72 -9.84 -21.07
CA VAL A 504 1.55 -9.44 -22.21
C VAL A 504 2.68 -10.45 -22.34
N SER A 505 2.78 -11.12 -23.48
CA SER A 505 3.77 -12.18 -23.73
C SER A 505 5.20 -11.72 -23.37
N PRO A 506 5.98 -12.52 -22.61
CA PRO A 506 7.38 -12.23 -22.36
C PRO A 506 8.26 -12.38 -23.60
N HIS A 507 7.79 -13.07 -24.65
CA HIS A 507 8.56 -13.34 -25.87
C HIS A 507 8.19 -12.44 -27.05
N ALA A 508 6.97 -11.91 -27.08
CA ALA A 508 6.47 -11.09 -28.17
C ALA A 508 5.67 -9.89 -27.64
N ALA A 509 6.31 -8.72 -27.52
CA ALA A 509 5.75 -7.56 -26.84
C ALA A 509 4.37 -7.07 -27.35
N ASN A 510 4.06 -7.26 -28.65
CA ASN A 510 2.77 -6.91 -29.23
C ASN A 510 1.67 -7.96 -28.99
N THR A 511 1.99 -9.10 -28.39
CA THR A 511 1.05 -10.20 -28.13
C THR A 511 0.44 -10.06 -26.74
N VAL A 512 -0.89 -9.96 -26.69
CA VAL A 512 -1.66 -9.89 -25.44
C VAL A 512 -2.64 -11.05 -25.40
N TYR A 513 -2.67 -11.77 -24.28
CA TYR A 513 -3.67 -12.80 -23.97
C TYR A 513 -4.73 -12.24 -23.05
N TYR A 514 -5.99 -12.64 -23.25
CA TYR A 514 -7.13 -12.23 -22.40
C TYR A 514 -8.11 -13.39 -22.19
N GLY A 515 -8.59 -13.58 -20.95
CA GLY A 515 -9.39 -14.75 -20.57
C GLY A 515 -10.88 -14.48 -20.43
N SER A 516 -11.70 -15.25 -21.14
CA SER A 516 -13.13 -15.49 -20.86
C SER A 516 -13.28 -16.93 -20.32
N GLN A 517 -14.26 -17.73 -20.74
CA GLN A 517 -14.16 -19.19 -20.67
C GLN A 517 -13.09 -19.77 -21.62
N TYR A 518 -12.61 -18.95 -22.56
CA TYR A 518 -11.55 -19.25 -23.51
C TYR A 518 -10.32 -18.36 -23.26
N VAL A 519 -9.17 -18.76 -23.81
CA VAL A 519 -8.01 -17.87 -24.00
C VAL A 519 -8.12 -17.20 -25.36
N HIS A 520 -8.09 -15.86 -25.36
CA HIS A 520 -8.04 -15.06 -26.57
C HIS A 520 -6.67 -14.41 -26.74
N ARG A 521 -6.29 -14.10 -27.99
CA ARG A 521 -5.03 -13.44 -28.34
C ARG A 521 -5.25 -12.31 -29.33
N THR A 522 -4.54 -11.20 -29.11
CA THR A 522 -4.34 -10.13 -30.10
C THR A 522 -2.85 -9.90 -30.35
N ARG A 523 -2.51 -9.41 -31.55
CA ARG A 523 -1.14 -9.02 -31.95
C ARG A 523 -1.02 -7.59 -32.46
N ASP A 524 -2.14 -6.87 -32.54
CA ASP A 524 -2.25 -5.52 -33.10
C ASP A 524 -2.81 -4.52 -32.08
N GLY A 525 -2.83 -4.91 -30.80
CA GLY A 525 -3.28 -4.08 -29.69
C GLY A 525 -4.79 -4.02 -29.54
N GLY A 526 -5.48 -5.13 -29.85
CA GLY A 526 -6.92 -5.33 -29.63
C GLY A 526 -7.77 -5.21 -30.88
N VAL A 527 -7.22 -4.76 -32.01
CA VAL A 527 -7.98 -4.55 -33.25
C VAL A 527 -8.54 -5.87 -33.77
N THR A 528 -7.75 -6.95 -33.69
CA THR A 528 -8.20 -8.31 -33.99
C THR A 528 -7.96 -9.25 -32.83
N TRP A 529 -8.92 -10.17 -32.62
CA TRP A 529 -8.88 -11.21 -31.59
C TRP A 529 -9.04 -12.61 -32.18
N GLU A 530 -8.20 -13.52 -31.73
CA GLU A 530 -8.22 -14.95 -32.03
C GLU A 530 -8.59 -15.73 -30.77
N THR A 531 -9.58 -16.63 -30.84
CA THR A 531 -9.85 -17.59 -29.77
C THR A 531 -8.92 -18.78 -29.91
N MET A 532 -8.00 -18.96 -28.96
CA MET A 532 -6.92 -19.95 -29.01
C MET A 532 -7.26 -21.29 -28.35
N SER A 533 -8.35 -21.38 -27.58
CA SER A 533 -8.63 -22.56 -26.76
C SER A 533 -10.08 -23.05 -26.91
N PRO A 534 -10.37 -24.32 -26.56
CA PRO A 534 -11.71 -24.73 -26.18
C PRO A 534 -12.09 -24.11 -24.82
N ASP A 535 -13.30 -24.38 -24.33
CA ASP A 535 -13.73 -23.96 -22.99
C ASP A 535 -12.84 -24.66 -21.96
N LEU A 536 -12.08 -23.89 -21.17
CA LEU A 536 -11.08 -24.39 -20.22
C LEU A 536 -11.63 -24.46 -18.78
N THR A 537 -12.95 -24.54 -18.63
CA THR A 537 -13.64 -24.44 -17.34
C THR A 537 -14.45 -25.70 -17.04
N LEU A 538 -14.94 -25.86 -15.80
CA LEU A 538 -15.78 -27.00 -15.42
C LEU A 538 -17.20 -26.85 -15.96
N ASN A 539 -17.70 -25.61 -15.98
CA ASN A 539 -19.00 -25.19 -16.52
C ASN A 539 -20.21 -26.08 -16.11
N PRO A 540 -20.43 -26.29 -14.80
CA PRO A 540 -21.58 -27.08 -14.35
C PRO A 540 -22.90 -26.33 -14.63
N PRO A 541 -23.90 -26.95 -15.28
CA PRO A 541 -25.10 -26.27 -15.74
C PRO A 541 -25.85 -25.51 -14.65
N GLU A 542 -25.95 -26.06 -13.44
CA GLU A 542 -26.70 -25.51 -12.32
C GLU A 542 -26.15 -24.18 -11.79
N ARG A 543 -24.86 -23.89 -12.02
CA ARG A 543 -24.20 -22.62 -11.61
C ARG A 543 -24.35 -21.51 -12.65
N GLN A 544 -24.98 -21.81 -13.79
CA GLN A 544 -25.12 -20.89 -14.93
C GLN A 544 -26.58 -20.61 -15.30
N GLN A 545 -27.56 -21.29 -14.67
CA GLN A 545 -28.96 -21.27 -15.14
C GLN A 545 -29.73 -19.99 -14.83
N ALA A 546 -29.44 -19.33 -13.70
CA ALA A 546 -30.25 -18.24 -13.18
C ALA A 546 -29.40 -16.99 -12.94
N PRO A 547 -29.97 -15.78 -13.09
CA PRO A 547 -29.36 -14.56 -12.61
C PRO A 547 -29.07 -14.66 -11.11
N SER A 548 -27.89 -14.18 -10.70
CA SER A 548 -27.53 -14.05 -9.29
C SER A 548 -28.46 -13.06 -8.56
N GLY A 549 -28.62 -13.22 -7.24
CA GLY A 549 -29.28 -12.26 -6.35
C GLY A 549 -30.63 -12.69 -5.80
N GLY A 550 -31.17 -13.82 -6.24
CA GLY A 550 -32.44 -14.33 -5.71
C GLY A 550 -32.42 -14.58 -4.19
N PRO A 551 -33.59 -14.71 -3.53
CA PRO A 551 -34.93 -14.71 -4.12
C PRO A 551 -35.59 -13.32 -4.27
N ILE A 552 -35.01 -12.25 -3.70
CA ILE A 552 -35.62 -10.91 -3.71
C ILE A 552 -35.04 -10.01 -4.81
N THR A 553 -33.76 -9.61 -4.69
CA THR A 553 -33.14 -8.60 -5.56
C THR A 553 -32.05 -9.18 -6.46
N ILE A 554 -32.29 -9.19 -7.77
CA ILE A 554 -31.28 -9.63 -8.75
C ILE A 554 -30.06 -8.71 -8.71
N ASP A 555 -28.87 -9.32 -8.74
CA ASP A 555 -27.58 -8.65 -8.79
C ASP A 555 -26.64 -9.44 -9.69
N VAL A 556 -26.56 -8.98 -10.93
CA VAL A 556 -25.67 -9.51 -11.95
C VAL A 556 -24.93 -8.34 -12.56
N THR A 557 -23.77 -8.01 -11.99
CA THR A 557 -22.89 -6.98 -12.55
C THR A 557 -21.57 -7.56 -13.07
N GLY A 558 -21.40 -8.88 -12.99
CA GLY A 558 -20.33 -9.64 -13.64
C GLY A 558 -19.29 -10.22 -12.70
N GLU A 559 -19.47 -10.03 -11.40
CA GLU A 559 -18.66 -10.65 -10.36
C GLU A 559 -19.01 -12.12 -10.18
N GLU A 560 -20.27 -12.42 -10.41
CA GLU A 560 -20.92 -13.71 -10.18
C GLU A 560 -20.76 -14.65 -11.37
N TYR A 561 -20.11 -14.19 -12.46
CA TYR A 561 -19.76 -15.09 -13.54
C TYR A 561 -18.68 -16.07 -13.10
N PHE A 562 -19.16 -17.30 -12.99
CA PHE A 562 -18.39 -18.48 -12.65
C PHE A 562 -18.11 -19.28 -13.91
N SER A 563 -17.15 -20.19 -13.87
CA SER A 563 -16.70 -20.92 -15.07
C SER A 563 -16.12 -19.99 -16.13
N VAL A 564 -15.06 -19.28 -15.71
CA VAL A 564 -14.16 -18.50 -16.58
C VAL A 564 -12.70 -18.83 -16.26
N VAL A 565 -11.82 -18.66 -17.23
CA VAL A 565 -10.37 -18.57 -17.02
C VAL A 565 -10.08 -17.37 -16.13
N TYR A 566 -9.37 -17.59 -15.02
CA TYR A 566 -9.10 -16.59 -13.99
C TYR A 566 -7.61 -16.26 -13.84
N ALA A 567 -6.73 -17.14 -14.33
CA ALA A 567 -5.29 -16.90 -14.41
C ALA A 567 -4.73 -17.40 -15.74
N ILE A 568 -3.82 -16.62 -16.33
CA ILE A 568 -3.08 -16.95 -17.56
C ILE A 568 -1.63 -16.52 -17.37
N ARG A 569 -0.67 -17.41 -17.67
CA ARG A 569 0.75 -17.05 -17.76
C ARG A 569 1.45 -17.82 -18.88
N GLU A 570 2.25 -17.11 -19.66
CA GLU A 570 3.21 -17.72 -20.58
C GLU A 570 4.56 -17.93 -19.86
N SER A 571 5.20 -19.07 -20.09
CA SER A 571 6.54 -19.36 -19.55
C SER A 571 7.55 -18.34 -20.07
N VAL A 572 8.40 -17.80 -19.19
CA VAL A 572 9.53 -16.93 -19.61
C VAL A 572 10.68 -17.72 -20.26
N LEU A 573 10.71 -19.05 -20.11
CA LEU A 573 11.75 -19.93 -20.64
C LEU A 573 11.39 -20.54 -22.00
N GLU A 574 10.09 -20.66 -22.30
CA GLU A 574 9.57 -21.41 -23.45
C GLU A 574 8.44 -20.64 -24.15
N PRO A 575 8.67 -20.06 -25.34
CA PRO A 575 7.62 -19.43 -26.13
C PRO A 575 6.49 -20.40 -26.46
N GLY A 576 5.23 -19.97 -26.30
CA GLY A 576 4.05 -20.78 -26.62
C GLY A 576 3.70 -21.85 -25.59
N VAL A 577 4.41 -21.93 -24.46
CA VAL A 577 4.00 -22.70 -23.29
C VAL A 577 3.16 -21.81 -22.38
N ILE A 578 1.85 -22.02 -22.36
CA ILE A 578 0.88 -21.17 -21.64
C ILE A 578 0.11 -22.02 -20.65
N TRP A 579 0.07 -21.54 -19.41
CA TRP A 579 -0.59 -22.15 -18.27
C TRP A 579 -1.84 -21.35 -17.94
N THR A 580 -2.93 -22.04 -17.63
CA THR A 580 -4.20 -21.42 -17.26
C THR A 580 -4.83 -22.11 -16.06
N GLY A 581 -5.71 -21.37 -15.40
CA GLY A 581 -6.54 -21.88 -14.31
C GLY A 581 -7.86 -21.14 -14.27
N ALA A 582 -8.94 -21.88 -14.03
CA ALA A 582 -10.29 -21.34 -14.00
C ALA A 582 -10.75 -20.98 -12.58
N ASN A 583 -11.76 -20.12 -12.47
CA ASN A 583 -12.35 -19.76 -11.19
C ASN A 583 -13.25 -20.85 -10.59
N ASP A 584 -13.47 -21.95 -11.32
CA ASP A 584 -14.24 -23.11 -10.91
C ASP A 584 -13.44 -24.41 -10.80
N GLY A 585 -12.11 -24.34 -10.92
CA GLY A 585 -11.21 -25.44 -10.55
C GLY A 585 -10.17 -25.85 -11.59
N PRO A 586 -10.53 -26.10 -12.87
CA PRO A 586 -9.63 -26.75 -13.81
C PRO A 586 -8.33 -25.99 -14.12
N PHE A 587 -7.25 -26.76 -14.29
CA PHE A 587 -5.93 -26.29 -14.72
C PHE A 587 -5.64 -26.84 -16.11
N TYR A 588 -5.19 -25.99 -17.03
CA TYR A 588 -4.83 -26.38 -18.38
C TYR A 588 -3.45 -25.86 -18.77
N ILE A 589 -2.83 -26.56 -19.72
CA ILE A 589 -1.59 -26.14 -20.37
C ILE A 589 -1.67 -26.37 -21.88
N THR A 590 -1.14 -25.42 -22.64
CA THR A 590 -0.70 -25.64 -24.03
C THR A 590 0.82 -25.59 -24.07
N ARG A 591 1.43 -26.42 -24.91
CA ARG A 591 2.88 -26.41 -25.19
C ARG A 591 3.22 -26.14 -26.65
N ASP A 592 2.21 -25.93 -27.48
CA ASP A 592 2.31 -25.76 -28.93
C ASP A 592 1.63 -24.46 -29.41
N ASN A 593 1.64 -23.44 -28.55
CA ASN A 593 1.09 -22.11 -28.82
C ASN A 593 -0.42 -22.12 -29.15
N GLY A 594 -1.19 -22.95 -28.43
CA GLY A 594 -2.64 -23.01 -28.46
C GLY A 594 -3.22 -23.99 -29.47
N ARG A 595 -2.40 -24.83 -30.13
CA ARG A 595 -2.93 -25.84 -31.07
C ARG A 595 -3.58 -26.99 -30.33
N SER A 596 -3.07 -27.36 -29.15
CA SER A 596 -3.66 -28.36 -28.26
C SER A 596 -3.58 -27.91 -26.80
N TRP A 597 -4.60 -28.31 -26.03
CA TRP A 597 -4.73 -27.98 -24.61
C TRP A 597 -4.91 -29.28 -23.82
N LYS A 598 -4.15 -29.42 -22.73
CA LYS A 598 -4.17 -30.59 -21.85
C LYS A 598 -4.68 -30.19 -20.47
N ASP A 599 -5.68 -30.90 -19.98
CA ASP A 599 -6.10 -30.85 -18.57
C ASP A 599 -5.01 -31.45 -17.69
N ILE A 600 -4.51 -30.63 -16.77
CA ILE A 600 -3.46 -30.96 -15.81
C ILE A 600 -3.93 -30.76 -14.37
N THR A 601 -5.24 -30.74 -14.15
CA THR A 601 -5.82 -30.54 -12.82
C THR A 601 -5.34 -31.65 -11.86
N PRO A 602 -4.76 -31.30 -10.69
CA PRO A 602 -4.27 -32.29 -9.73
C PRO A 602 -5.40 -33.20 -9.25
N ARG A 603 -5.26 -34.52 -9.46
CA ARG A 603 -6.24 -35.53 -9.02
C ARG A 603 -5.79 -36.17 -7.71
N GLY A 604 -6.65 -36.17 -6.69
CA GLY A 604 -6.46 -36.91 -5.43
C GLY A 604 -5.57 -36.24 -4.37
N LEU A 605 -5.15 -34.98 -4.57
CA LEU A 605 -4.37 -34.23 -3.59
C LEU A 605 -5.30 -33.38 -2.71
N VAL A 606 -5.90 -34.02 -1.71
CA VAL A 606 -6.39 -33.33 -0.50
C VAL A 606 -5.44 -33.75 0.63
N ALA A 607 -5.04 -32.82 1.50
CA ALA A 607 -4.14 -33.05 2.62
C ALA A 607 -4.45 -34.39 3.35
N THR A 608 -3.42 -35.18 3.68
CA THR A 608 -3.52 -36.55 4.20
C THR A 608 -3.71 -36.67 5.72
N SER A 609 -4.06 -35.60 6.44
CA SER A 609 -4.40 -35.72 7.86
C SER A 609 -5.78 -36.41 8.06
N PRO A 610 -5.97 -37.18 9.15
CA PRO A 610 -7.19 -37.96 9.41
C PRO A 610 -8.50 -37.15 9.46
N ASP A 611 -8.42 -35.83 9.69
CA ASP A 611 -9.57 -34.93 9.67
C ASP A 611 -10.04 -34.56 8.24
N PHE A 612 -9.24 -34.90 7.22
CA PHE A 612 -9.46 -34.56 5.82
C PHE A 612 -10.14 -35.66 4.97
N ALA A 613 -10.44 -36.84 5.55
CA ALA A 613 -10.88 -38.02 4.80
C ALA A 613 -12.40 -38.13 4.53
N ARG A 614 -13.24 -37.21 5.03
CA ARG A 614 -14.71 -37.45 5.07
C ARG A 614 -15.47 -37.28 3.75
N ASN A 615 -14.87 -36.74 2.68
CA ASN A 615 -15.65 -36.36 1.49
C ASN A 615 -15.22 -36.97 0.13
N ASN A 616 -14.35 -37.98 0.10
CA ASN A 616 -14.07 -38.75 -1.13
C ASN A 616 -13.72 -37.89 -2.39
N PHE A 617 -13.04 -36.76 -2.21
CA PHE A 617 -12.68 -35.84 -3.28
C PHE A 617 -11.38 -36.25 -3.99
N LYS A 618 -11.37 -36.13 -5.33
CA LYS A 618 -10.21 -36.43 -6.19
C LYS A 618 -9.58 -35.14 -6.76
N GLY A 619 -9.11 -34.21 -5.92
CA GLY A 619 -8.40 -32.98 -6.33
C GLY A 619 -8.66 -31.79 -5.40
N PRO A 620 -8.27 -30.53 -5.73
CA PRO A 620 -8.82 -29.35 -5.06
C PRO A 620 -10.36 -29.44 -5.13
N PRO A 621 -11.11 -29.04 -4.09
CA PRO A 621 -12.56 -29.17 -4.09
C PRO A 621 -13.17 -28.54 -5.35
N ASP A 622 -14.10 -29.25 -6.01
CA ASP A 622 -14.78 -28.74 -7.22
C ASP A 622 -15.35 -27.34 -6.98
N GLY A 623 -14.95 -26.37 -7.81
CA GLY A 623 -15.37 -24.98 -7.67
C GLY A 623 -14.40 -24.06 -6.90
N CYS A 624 -13.27 -24.54 -6.40
CA CYS A 624 -12.25 -23.62 -5.89
C CYS A 624 -11.62 -22.78 -7.01
N ARG A 625 -11.35 -21.51 -6.72
CA ARG A 625 -10.81 -20.57 -7.71
C ARG A 625 -9.30 -20.74 -7.82
N THR A 626 -8.78 -20.92 -9.03
CA THR A 626 -7.35 -20.68 -9.27
C THR A 626 -7.09 -19.19 -9.16
N GLN A 627 -6.44 -18.76 -8.10
CA GLN A 627 -6.24 -17.34 -7.84
C GLN A 627 -5.04 -16.79 -8.62
N GLN A 628 -3.94 -17.56 -8.70
CA GLN A 628 -2.73 -17.13 -9.37
C GLN A 628 -1.86 -18.32 -9.85
N ILE A 629 -1.07 -18.10 -10.92
CA ILE A 629 -0.12 -19.07 -11.51
C ILE A 629 1.27 -18.46 -11.69
N ASP A 630 2.29 -19.14 -11.16
CA ASP A 630 3.75 -18.90 -11.15
C ASP A 630 4.62 -19.78 -12.08
N PRO A 631 4.74 -19.63 -13.43
CA PRO A 631 5.68 -20.48 -14.18
C PRO A 631 7.12 -20.20 -13.77
N SER A 632 7.90 -21.24 -13.47
CA SER A 632 9.26 -21.07 -12.94
C SER A 632 10.17 -20.32 -13.94
N PRO A 633 10.89 -19.27 -13.48
CA PRO A 633 11.94 -18.65 -14.28
C PRO A 633 13.23 -19.49 -14.33
N HIS A 634 13.35 -20.56 -13.54
CA HIS A 634 14.56 -21.40 -13.45
C HIS A 634 14.41 -22.74 -14.16
N ARG A 635 13.21 -23.35 -14.10
CA ARG A 635 12.99 -24.74 -14.52
C ARG A 635 11.87 -24.84 -15.56
N ARG A 636 12.21 -25.42 -16.72
CA ARG A 636 11.22 -25.77 -17.76
C ARG A 636 10.25 -26.80 -17.21
N GLY A 637 8.96 -26.63 -17.48
CA GLY A 637 7.91 -27.53 -17.00
C GLY A 637 7.48 -27.34 -15.54
N SER A 638 8.18 -26.49 -14.77
CA SER A 638 7.78 -26.17 -13.39
C SER A 638 6.81 -24.98 -13.32
N ALA A 639 5.81 -25.07 -12.46
CA ALA A 639 4.90 -23.97 -12.15
C ALA A 639 4.31 -24.10 -10.73
N TYR A 640 3.96 -22.95 -10.14
CA TYR A 640 3.28 -22.86 -8.85
C TYR A 640 1.85 -22.33 -9.05
N TYR A 641 0.90 -22.83 -8.26
CA TYR A 641 -0.50 -22.43 -8.31
C TYR A 641 -0.97 -22.09 -6.91
N SER A 642 -1.58 -20.92 -6.71
CA SER A 642 -2.38 -20.65 -5.50
C SER A 642 -3.86 -20.87 -5.81
N VAL A 643 -4.54 -21.58 -4.91
CA VAL A 643 -5.97 -21.91 -5.04
C VAL A 643 -6.73 -21.35 -3.85
N LEU A 644 -7.84 -20.66 -4.13
CA LEU A 644 -8.67 -20.01 -3.14
C LEU A 644 -10.03 -20.73 -3.04
N CYS A 645 -10.20 -21.49 -1.95
CA CYS A 645 -11.47 -22.14 -1.59
C CYS A 645 -12.29 -21.34 -0.57
N TYR A 646 -11.77 -20.20 -0.12
CA TYR A 646 -12.35 -19.32 0.89
C TYR A 646 -13.83 -18.97 0.59
N LEU A 647 -14.15 -18.70 -0.68
CA LEU A 647 -15.50 -18.36 -1.14
C LEU A 647 -16.50 -19.53 -1.08
N LEU A 648 -16.02 -20.73 -0.77
CA LEU A 648 -16.83 -21.94 -0.52
C LEU A 648 -16.85 -22.32 0.97
N GLY A 649 -16.29 -21.47 1.85
CA GLY A 649 -16.25 -21.68 3.30
C GLY A 649 -15.07 -22.51 3.81
N ASP A 650 -14.10 -22.82 2.94
CA ASP A 650 -12.87 -23.54 3.28
C ASP A 650 -11.68 -22.58 3.35
N PHE A 651 -11.14 -22.39 4.55
CA PHE A 651 -10.12 -21.38 4.85
C PHE A 651 -8.68 -21.88 4.70
N ARG A 652 -8.51 -23.13 4.25
CA ARG A 652 -7.18 -23.74 4.18
C ARG A 652 -6.29 -23.07 3.14
N PRO A 653 -4.98 -22.93 3.43
CA PRO A 653 -4.00 -22.49 2.44
C PRO A 653 -3.74 -23.60 1.42
N PHE A 654 -3.86 -23.29 0.13
CA PHE A 654 -3.56 -24.21 -0.97
C PHE A 654 -2.56 -23.61 -1.94
N ILE A 655 -1.33 -24.11 -1.87
CA ILE A 655 -0.29 -23.88 -2.87
C ILE A 655 0.12 -25.22 -3.46
N TYR A 656 0.10 -25.33 -4.78
CA TYR A 656 0.55 -26.51 -5.51
C TYR A 656 1.77 -26.19 -6.37
N ARG A 657 2.66 -27.16 -6.53
CA ARG A 657 3.80 -27.12 -7.45
C ARG A 657 3.76 -28.34 -8.37
N THR A 658 4.06 -28.11 -9.64
CA THR A 658 4.43 -29.17 -10.59
C THR A 658 5.84 -28.89 -11.09
N ASP A 659 6.55 -29.95 -11.50
CA ASP A 659 7.90 -29.89 -12.09
C ASP A 659 7.98 -30.61 -13.45
N ASP A 660 6.84 -31.03 -14.00
CA ASP A 660 6.77 -31.92 -15.17
C ASP A 660 5.60 -31.61 -16.12
N TYR A 661 5.33 -30.31 -16.32
CA TYR A 661 4.23 -29.83 -17.17
C TYR A 661 2.83 -30.25 -16.66
N GLY A 662 2.67 -30.36 -15.34
CA GLY A 662 1.40 -30.70 -14.69
C GLY A 662 1.04 -32.19 -14.72
N ALA A 663 2.01 -33.08 -15.00
CA ALA A 663 1.77 -34.52 -14.94
C ALA A 663 1.71 -35.02 -13.49
N THR A 664 2.52 -34.44 -12.60
CA THR A 664 2.49 -34.66 -11.16
C THR A 664 2.49 -33.34 -10.39
N TRP A 665 1.97 -33.39 -9.16
CA TRP A 665 1.78 -32.22 -8.30
C TRP A 665 2.18 -32.51 -6.87
N THR A 666 2.69 -31.48 -6.19
CA THR A 666 3.02 -31.47 -4.77
C THR A 666 2.30 -30.31 -4.10
N MET A 667 1.61 -30.56 -2.99
CA MET A 667 1.03 -29.50 -2.16
C MET A 667 2.12 -28.94 -1.22
N LEU A 668 2.33 -27.62 -1.25
CA LEU A 668 3.37 -26.92 -0.48
C LEU A 668 2.88 -26.37 0.87
N THR A 669 1.59 -26.51 1.15
CA THR A 669 0.95 -25.99 2.36
C THR A 669 0.26 -27.12 3.10
N THR A 670 0.61 -27.32 4.37
CA THR A 670 0.03 -28.36 5.24
C THR A 670 -0.83 -27.78 6.36
N GLY A 671 -0.86 -26.45 6.52
CA GLY A 671 -1.43 -25.76 7.67
C GLY A 671 -0.54 -25.80 8.93
N THR A 672 0.60 -26.52 8.87
CA THR A 672 1.52 -26.70 10.01
C THR A 672 2.99 -26.44 9.66
N ASN A 673 3.34 -26.33 8.37
CA ASN A 673 4.69 -26.01 7.89
C ASN A 673 4.94 -24.49 7.77
N GLY A 674 4.36 -23.70 8.66
CA GLY A 674 4.60 -22.25 8.80
C GLY A 674 3.47 -21.32 8.35
N ILE A 675 2.66 -21.70 7.35
CA ILE A 675 1.40 -21.00 7.02
C ILE A 675 0.26 -21.65 7.82
N PRO A 676 -0.48 -20.90 8.66
CA PRO A 676 -1.61 -21.41 9.44
C PRO A 676 -2.73 -22.01 8.58
N ALA A 677 -3.41 -23.02 9.12
CA ALA A 677 -4.47 -23.75 8.45
C ALA A 677 -5.74 -22.91 8.13
N ASP A 678 -5.86 -21.71 8.69
CA ASP A 678 -6.97 -20.78 8.51
C ASP A 678 -6.55 -19.50 7.77
N ASN A 679 -5.42 -19.53 7.06
CA ASN A 679 -4.91 -18.41 6.27
C ASN A 679 -4.97 -18.72 4.76
N PRO A 680 -6.10 -18.46 4.09
CA PRO A 680 -6.26 -18.73 2.66
C PRO A 680 -5.17 -18.04 1.83
N THR A 681 -4.53 -18.80 0.95
CA THR A 681 -3.45 -18.29 0.10
C THR A 681 -4.02 -17.65 -1.15
N ARG A 682 -3.64 -16.39 -1.40
CA ARG A 682 -4.05 -15.65 -2.59
C ARG A 682 -2.99 -15.71 -3.68
N VAL A 683 -1.71 -15.65 -3.32
CA VAL A 683 -0.64 -15.50 -4.31
C VAL A 683 0.63 -16.22 -3.87
N VAL A 684 1.34 -16.83 -4.83
CA VAL A 684 2.70 -17.35 -4.67
C VAL A 684 3.58 -16.82 -5.81
N ARG A 685 4.85 -16.54 -5.55
CA ARG A 685 5.86 -16.19 -6.56
C ARG A 685 7.20 -16.85 -6.27
N GLU A 686 7.83 -17.40 -7.30
CA GLU A 686 9.25 -17.79 -7.25
C GLU A 686 10.14 -16.59 -7.57
N ASP A 687 11.20 -16.41 -6.78
CA ASP A 687 12.17 -15.36 -7.01
C ASP A 687 12.99 -15.66 -8.28
N PRO A 688 13.08 -14.74 -9.26
CA PRO A 688 13.79 -14.95 -10.52
C PRO A 688 15.31 -14.95 -10.39
N ASP A 689 15.87 -14.43 -9.30
CA ASP A 689 17.31 -14.30 -9.07
C ASP A 689 17.85 -15.38 -8.11
N ARG A 690 16.98 -16.03 -7.33
CA ARG A 690 17.32 -17.13 -6.42
C ARG A 690 16.31 -18.29 -6.49
N GLU A 691 16.73 -19.37 -7.13
CA GLU A 691 15.96 -20.61 -7.19
C GLU A 691 15.61 -21.14 -5.79
N GLY A 692 14.35 -21.58 -5.61
CA GLY A 692 13.84 -22.12 -4.35
C GLY A 692 13.46 -21.08 -3.28
N LEU A 693 13.70 -19.78 -3.53
CA LEU A 693 13.15 -18.70 -2.72
C LEU A 693 11.74 -18.36 -3.21
N LEU A 694 10.74 -18.54 -2.35
CA LEU A 694 9.33 -18.29 -2.64
C LEU A 694 8.74 -17.24 -1.69
N TYR A 695 7.82 -16.44 -2.21
CA TYR A 695 6.99 -15.51 -1.45
C TYR A 695 5.52 -15.95 -1.54
N ALA A 696 4.79 -15.92 -0.43
CA ALA A 696 3.36 -16.21 -0.39
C ALA A 696 2.58 -15.09 0.33
N GLY A 697 1.50 -14.65 -0.31
CA GLY A 697 0.54 -13.70 0.23
C GLY A 697 -0.79 -14.38 0.51
N THR A 698 -1.39 -14.06 1.65
CA THR A 698 -2.63 -14.67 2.14
C THR A 698 -3.70 -13.60 2.37
N GLU A 699 -4.89 -14.03 2.77
CA GLU A 699 -5.95 -13.15 3.30
C GLU A 699 -5.48 -12.31 4.49
N PHE A 700 -4.50 -12.83 5.26
CA PHE A 700 -4.10 -12.27 6.56
C PHE A 700 -2.58 -12.03 6.66
N GLY A 701 -1.93 -11.73 5.53
CA GLY A 701 -0.52 -11.31 5.54
C GLY A 701 0.45 -12.18 4.74
N MET A 702 1.74 -12.02 5.04
CA MET A 702 2.89 -12.39 4.21
C MET A 702 3.77 -13.50 4.78
N TYR A 703 4.26 -14.38 3.90
CA TYR A 703 5.14 -15.51 4.22
C TYR A 703 6.28 -15.67 3.20
N ILE A 704 7.37 -16.30 3.62
CA ILE A 704 8.56 -16.57 2.81
C ILE A 704 9.03 -18.02 3.00
N SER A 705 9.58 -18.63 1.96
CA SER A 705 10.21 -19.95 2.01
C SER A 705 11.56 -19.91 1.29
N PHE A 706 12.57 -20.55 1.86
CA PHE A 706 13.93 -20.63 1.31
C PHE A 706 14.28 -22.03 0.76
N ASP A 707 13.34 -22.97 0.83
CA ASP A 707 13.53 -24.38 0.54
C ASP A 707 12.49 -24.93 -0.45
N ASN A 708 12.06 -24.07 -1.37
CA ASN A 708 11.08 -24.38 -2.41
C ASN A 708 9.72 -24.84 -1.82
N GLY A 709 9.27 -24.16 -0.78
CA GLY A 709 7.95 -24.31 -0.17
C GLY A 709 7.80 -25.49 0.78
N LYS A 710 8.90 -26.12 1.23
CA LYS A 710 8.82 -27.19 2.24
C LYS A 710 8.53 -26.61 3.61
N GLN A 711 9.18 -25.50 3.96
CA GLN A 711 8.93 -24.72 5.18
C GLN A 711 8.69 -23.26 4.84
N TRP A 712 7.71 -22.67 5.51
CA TRP A 712 7.34 -21.26 5.42
C TRP A 712 7.62 -20.55 6.74
N GLN A 713 7.86 -19.25 6.66
CA GLN A 713 8.07 -18.38 7.81
C GLN A 713 7.28 -17.09 7.64
N PRO A 714 6.79 -16.47 8.74
CA PRO A 714 6.19 -15.15 8.68
C PRO A 714 7.17 -14.14 8.06
N PHE A 715 6.69 -13.36 7.10
CA PHE A 715 7.43 -12.31 6.41
C PHE A 715 6.69 -10.97 6.43
N GLN A 716 5.96 -10.76 7.53
CA GLN A 716 5.10 -9.60 7.74
C GLN A 716 5.88 -8.29 7.91
N LEU A 717 6.99 -8.32 8.68
CA LEU A 717 7.80 -7.13 8.99
C LEU A 717 6.92 -5.96 9.46
N ASN A 718 6.99 -4.80 8.79
CA ASN A 718 6.14 -3.63 9.03
C ASN A 718 4.94 -3.52 8.09
N LEU A 719 4.66 -4.54 7.26
CA LEU A 719 3.48 -4.53 6.40
C LEU A 719 2.22 -4.68 7.27
N PRO A 720 1.12 -3.97 6.98
CA PRO A 720 -0.17 -4.17 7.66
C PRO A 720 -0.74 -5.58 7.44
N VAL A 721 -1.52 -6.09 8.40
CA VAL A 721 -2.23 -7.37 8.26
C VAL A 721 -3.48 -7.16 7.42
N VAL A 722 -3.35 -7.36 6.11
CA VAL A 722 -4.39 -7.13 5.10
C VAL A 722 -4.34 -8.17 3.99
N PRO A 723 -5.40 -8.33 3.17
CA PRO A 723 -5.36 -9.25 2.05
C PRO A 723 -4.28 -8.83 1.05
N ILE A 724 -3.34 -9.74 0.78
CA ILE A 724 -2.30 -9.58 -0.23
C ILE A 724 -2.84 -10.08 -1.55
N THR A 725 -3.19 -9.17 -2.45
CA THR A 725 -3.96 -9.51 -3.66
C THR A 725 -3.09 -10.02 -4.79
N ASP A 726 -1.89 -9.47 -4.95
CA ASP A 726 -0.88 -9.93 -5.90
C ASP A 726 0.53 -9.45 -5.49
N MET A 727 1.55 -10.08 -6.09
CA MET A 727 2.95 -9.72 -5.91
C MET A 727 3.78 -9.94 -7.17
N ARG A 728 4.88 -9.21 -7.29
CA ARG A 728 5.89 -9.41 -8.35
C ARG A 728 7.30 -9.14 -7.82
N VAL A 729 8.26 -9.95 -8.23
CA VAL A 729 9.68 -9.65 -8.09
C VAL A 729 10.17 -9.06 -9.40
N GLN A 730 10.61 -7.80 -9.38
CA GLN A 730 11.08 -7.11 -10.57
C GLN A 730 12.06 -6.01 -10.16
N HIS A 731 13.07 -5.75 -11.00
CA HIS A 731 14.12 -4.75 -10.72
C HIS A 731 14.88 -4.97 -9.40
N GLY A 732 14.92 -6.21 -8.91
CA GLY A 732 15.52 -6.58 -7.63
C GLY A 732 14.73 -6.12 -6.40
N ASP A 733 13.46 -5.74 -6.57
CA ASP A 733 12.53 -5.35 -5.51
C ASP A 733 11.32 -6.31 -5.47
N LEU A 734 10.67 -6.44 -4.30
CA LEU A 734 9.38 -7.14 -4.17
C LEU A 734 8.25 -6.10 -4.15
N LEU A 735 7.37 -6.17 -5.15
CA LEU A 735 6.22 -5.27 -5.36
C LEU A 735 4.95 -5.96 -4.89
N ILE A 736 4.11 -5.26 -4.14
CA ILE A 736 2.93 -5.83 -3.48
C ILE A 736 1.72 -4.94 -3.73
N SER A 737 0.60 -5.53 -4.15
CA SER A 737 -0.72 -4.91 -4.07
C SER A 737 -1.48 -5.46 -2.86
N THR A 738 -2.21 -4.57 -2.19
CA THR A 738 -3.05 -4.91 -1.04
C THR A 738 -4.49 -4.51 -1.30
N GLN A 739 -5.44 -5.19 -0.67
CA GLN A 739 -6.84 -4.77 -0.66
C GLN A 739 -7.08 -3.88 0.56
N GLY A 740 -6.79 -2.58 0.47
CA GLY A 740 -7.13 -1.61 1.52
C GLY A 740 -5.95 -0.83 2.12
N ARG A 741 -4.71 -1.06 1.65
CA ARG A 741 -3.51 -0.32 2.07
C ARG A 741 -2.60 0.07 0.90
N SER A 742 -3.15 0.23 -0.31
CA SER A 742 -2.41 0.71 -1.49
C SER A 742 -1.25 -0.22 -1.92
N PHE A 743 -0.28 0.28 -2.71
CA PHE A 743 0.91 -0.47 -3.11
C PHE A 743 2.04 -0.39 -2.07
N TRP A 744 2.80 -1.48 -1.96
CA TRP A 744 4.00 -1.55 -1.13
C TRP A 744 5.21 -2.10 -1.90
N ILE A 745 6.41 -1.68 -1.49
CA ILE A 745 7.67 -2.15 -2.06
C ILE A 745 8.64 -2.53 -0.95
N LEU A 746 9.20 -3.74 -0.99
CA LEU A 746 10.43 -4.06 -0.27
C LEU A 746 11.62 -3.84 -1.22
N ASN A 747 12.41 -2.81 -0.93
CA ASN A 747 13.55 -2.46 -1.78
C ASN A 747 14.72 -3.42 -1.56
N ASN A 748 15.36 -3.80 -2.66
CA ASN A 748 16.61 -4.52 -2.73
C ASN A 748 16.58 -5.88 -2.01
N LEU A 749 16.14 -6.90 -2.75
CA LEU A 749 16.12 -8.30 -2.31
C LEU A 749 17.51 -8.95 -2.29
N SER A 750 18.57 -8.26 -2.74
CA SER A 750 19.93 -8.83 -2.75
C SER A 750 20.39 -9.30 -1.38
N SER A 751 19.84 -8.71 -0.31
CA SER A 751 20.08 -9.15 1.07
C SER A 751 19.51 -10.53 1.35
N LEU A 752 18.34 -10.85 0.81
CA LEU A 752 17.74 -12.19 0.88
C LEU A 752 18.47 -13.16 -0.04
N HIS A 753 18.91 -12.72 -1.22
CA HIS A 753 19.65 -13.56 -2.17
C HIS A 753 21.00 -14.03 -1.62
N GLN A 754 21.66 -13.22 -0.80
CA GLN A 754 23.00 -13.50 -0.25
C GLN A 754 22.99 -14.26 1.09
N LEU A 755 21.82 -14.56 1.66
CA LEU A 755 21.71 -15.38 2.89
C LEU A 755 22.25 -16.81 2.64
N SER A 756 23.30 -17.20 3.38
CA SER A 756 24.02 -18.49 3.25
C SER A 756 24.54 -19.00 4.61
N ASP A 757 24.79 -20.30 4.75
CA ASP A 757 25.31 -20.89 6.01
C ASP A 757 26.60 -20.19 6.48
N GLN A 758 27.42 -19.75 5.53
CA GLN A 758 28.62 -18.96 5.79
C GLN A 758 28.32 -17.61 6.44
N MET A 759 27.22 -16.96 6.05
CA MET A 759 26.80 -15.70 6.66
C MET A 759 26.29 -15.94 8.09
N ALA A 760 25.47 -16.96 8.32
CA ALA A 760 24.96 -17.25 9.67
C ALA A 760 26.05 -17.66 10.66
N ALA A 761 27.15 -18.25 10.18
CA ALA A 761 28.31 -18.62 11.00
C ALA A 761 29.32 -17.48 11.20
N ALA A 762 29.20 -16.35 10.48
CA ALA A 762 30.10 -15.22 10.63
C ALA A 762 29.73 -14.35 11.85
N ASP A 763 30.65 -13.52 12.34
CA ASP A 763 30.33 -12.47 13.32
C ASP A 763 29.74 -11.22 12.64
N ALA A 764 30.16 -10.96 11.41
CA ALA A 764 29.73 -9.84 10.58
C ALA A 764 29.87 -10.20 9.09
N GLN A 765 29.06 -9.59 8.24
CA GLN A 765 29.10 -9.77 6.79
C GLN A 765 28.72 -8.48 6.06
N LEU A 766 29.56 -8.02 5.12
CA LEU A 766 29.21 -6.97 4.16
C LEU A 766 28.60 -7.62 2.92
N LEU A 767 27.35 -7.28 2.62
CA LEU A 767 26.68 -7.79 1.44
C LEU A 767 27.12 -7.01 0.22
N THR A 768 27.13 -7.67 -0.94
CA THR A 768 27.49 -7.02 -2.21
C THR A 768 26.40 -6.01 -2.56
N PRO A 769 26.71 -4.70 -2.63
CA PRO A 769 25.74 -3.70 -3.02
C PRO A 769 25.28 -3.91 -4.47
N ARG A 770 24.00 -3.64 -4.75
CA ARG A 770 23.53 -3.57 -6.15
C ARG A 770 24.10 -2.32 -6.85
N THR A 771 24.08 -2.32 -8.17
CA THR A 771 24.37 -1.11 -8.96
C THR A 771 23.43 0.02 -8.52
N ALA A 772 23.99 1.16 -8.17
CA ALA A 772 23.25 2.33 -7.73
C ALA A 772 23.10 3.34 -8.88
N VAL A 773 21.91 3.90 -9.07
CA VAL A 773 21.67 4.99 -10.02
C VAL A 773 21.68 6.30 -9.26
N MET A 774 22.41 7.30 -9.76
CA MET A 774 22.54 8.62 -9.16
C MET A 774 21.28 9.48 -9.36
N HIS A 775 20.15 8.98 -8.88
CA HIS A 775 18.87 9.68 -8.90
C HIS A 775 18.87 10.80 -7.84
N ARG A 776 18.25 11.93 -8.15
CA ARG A 776 18.23 13.12 -7.29
C ARG A 776 16.79 13.52 -7.00
N TYR A 777 16.44 13.60 -5.71
CA TYR A 777 15.18 14.12 -5.20
C TYR A 777 15.34 14.58 -3.75
N ALA A 778 14.44 15.45 -3.28
CA ALA A 778 14.53 16.04 -1.96
C ALA A 778 14.48 14.97 -0.85
N GLY A 779 15.34 15.09 0.15
CA GLY A 779 15.35 14.17 1.30
C GLY A 779 14.06 14.18 2.13
N SER A 780 13.22 15.23 2.02
CA SER A 780 11.88 15.27 2.65
C SER A 780 10.89 14.27 2.05
N PHE A 781 11.20 13.65 0.91
CA PHE A 781 10.47 12.49 0.39
C PHE A 781 10.87 11.17 1.07
N GLY A 782 11.94 11.18 1.88
CA GLY A 782 12.60 9.96 2.35
C GLY A 782 12.90 9.90 3.85
N GLY A 783 12.30 8.91 4.49
CA GLY A 783 12.65 8.48 5.84
C GLY A 783 11.56 7.61 6.46
N VAL A 784 11.89 7.06 7.64
CA VAL A 784 10.96 6.40 8.55
C VAL A 784 9.69 7.24 8.74
N GLU A 785 8.58 6.59 9.13
CA GLU A 785 7.26 7.21 9.33
C GLU A 785 7.30 8.57 10.06
N SER A 786 8.24 8.74 11.00
CA SER A 786 8.48 9.98 11.75
C SER A 786 8.97 11.19 10.95
N SER A 787 9.31 11.04 9.66
CA SER A 787 9.72 12.14 8.77
C SER A 787 8.65 12.60 7.79
N ARG A 788 7.45 11.99 7.83
CA ARG A 788 6.31 12.42 7.02
C ARG A 788 5.75 13.74 7.54
N ASN A 789 5.36 14.60 6.61
CA ASN A 789 4.56 15.79 6.94
C ASN A 789 3.07 15.43 6.97
N ASP A 790 2.65 14.45 6.17
CA ASP A 790 1.30 13.90 6.12
C ASP A 790 1.36 12.35 6.09
N PRO A 791 0.58 11.61 6.89
CA PRO A 791 0.43 10.15 6.77
C PRO A 791 0.09 9.66 5.35
N ALA A 792 -0.54 10.50 4.54
CA ALA A 792 -0.85 10.27 3.13
C ALA A 792 0.37 10.31 2.19
N ASP A 793 1.48 10.96 2.58
CA ASP A 793 2.65 11.07 1.71
C ASP A 793 3.22 9.66 1.41
N PRO A 794 3.54 9.32 0.14
CA PRO A 794 4.22 8.07 -0.17
C PRO A 794 5.61 8.04 0.46
N GLN A 795 6.07 6.82 0.75
CA GLN A 795 7.39 6.57 1.29
C GLN A 795 8.35 6.25 0.16
N TYR A 796 9.33 7.13 -0.01
CA TYR A 796 10.49 6.87 -0.85
C TYR A 796 11.73 6.61 0.03
N PRO A 797 12.68 5.77 -0.40
CA PRO A 797 13.95 5.66 0.32
C PRO A 797 14.72 6.99 0.26
N PRO A 798 15.72 7.23 1.12
CA PRO A 798 16.70 8.29 0.89
C PRO A 798 17.39 8.10 -0.47
N ALA A 799 17.67 9.20 -1.18
CA ALA A 799 18.41 9.14 -2.43
C ALA A 799 19.85 8.69 -2.15
N GLY A 800 20.25 7.52 -2.65
CA GLY A 800 21.59 7.00 -2.39
C GLY A 800 21.81 5.55 -2.80
N ALA A 801 23.08 5.14 -2.78
CA ALA A 801 23.45 3.74 -2.88
C ALA A 801 23.07 3.01 -1.58
N GLN A 802 22.27 1.96 -1.70
CA GLN A 802 21.91 1.07 -0.60
C GLN A 802 23.06 0.12 -0.28
N ILE A 803 23.50 0.15 0.98
CA ILE A 803 24.59 -0.67 1.50
C ILE A 803 24.04 -1.49 2.66
N ASP A 804 23.98 -2.80 2.47
CA ASP A 804 23.46 -3.74 3.45
C ASP A 804 24.59 -4.56 4.08
N TYR A 805 24.49 -4.77 5.39
CA TYR A 805 25.42 -5.61 6.13
C TYR A 805 24.71 -6.28 7.29
N TRP A 806 25.23 -7.42 7.71
CA TRP A 806 24.68 -8.20 8.80
C TRP A 806 25.69 -8.28 9.95
N LEU A 807 25.19 -8.25 11.19
CA LEU A 807 25.95 -8.39 12.41
C LEU A 807 25.31 -9.49 13.27
N ALA A 808 26.07 -10.49 13.71
CA ALA A 808 25.55 -11.58 14.53
C ALA A 808 24.99 -11.10 15.87
N LYS A 809 25.60 -10.05 16.42
CA LYS A 809 25.25 -9.39 17.67
C LYS A 809 25.60 -7.91 17.59
N ALA A 810 24.99 -7.11 18.45
CA ALA A 810 25.38 -5.71 18.59
C ALA A 810 26.86 -5.63 19.04
N PRO A 811 27.75 -4.99 18.27
CA PRO A 811 29.17 -4.92 18.60
C PRO A 811 29.44 -3.93 19.74
N ALA A 812 30.40 -4.26 20.60
CA ALA A 812 30.81 -3.40 21.71
C ALA A 812 31.65 -2.18 21.28
N GLY A 813 32.34 -2.29 20.13
CA GLY A 813 33.17 -1.23 19.55
C GLY A 813 32.47 -0.49 18.41
N ALA A 814 33.14 0.54 17.88
CA ALA A 814 32.68 1.25 16.70
C ALA A 814 32.60 0.32 15.47
N VAL A 815 31.55 0.48 14.68
CA VAL A 815 31.41 -0.08 13.33
C VAL A 815 31.60 1.07 12.36
N THR A 816 32.40 0.87 11.32
CA THR A 816 32.60 1.86 10.28
C THR A 816 32.32 1.32 8.89
N VAL A 817 31.76 2.18 8.03
CA VAL A 817 31.62 1.94 6.60
C VAL A 817 32.38 3.02 5.85
N ASP A 818 33.44 2.62 5.15
CA ASP A 818 34.21 3.49 4.25
C ASP A 818 33.73 3.31 2.81
N ILE A 819 33.61 4.43 2.10
CA ILE A 819 33.45 4.46 0.65
C ILE A 819 34.80 4.78 0.03
N LEU A 820 35.25 3.94 -0.90
CA LEU A 820 36.53 4.05 -1.56
C LEU A 820 36.35 4.33 -3.06
N ASP A 821 37.19 5.20 -3.60
CA ASP A 821 37.26 5.43 -5.04
C ASP A 821 37.96 4.28 -5.78
N ALA A 822 38.06 4.39 -7.11
CA ALA A 822 38.70 3.39 -7.96
C ALA A 822 40.21 3.20 -7.66
N ALA A 823 40.86 4.13 -6.96
CA ALA A 823 42.26 4.04 -6.54
C ALA A 823 42.41 3.48 -5.11
N GLY A 824 41.32 3.13 -4.43
CA GLY A 824 41.33 2.62 -3.06
C GLY A 824 41.46 3.71 -1.99
N ARG A 825 41.25 4.99 -2.34
CA ARG A 825 41.26 6.10 -1.38
C ARG A 825 39.89 6.25 -0.74
N VAL A 826 39.84 6.41 0.57
CA VAL A 826 38.60 6.69 1.31
C VAL A 826 38.12 8.11 0.95
N ILE A 827 36.88 8.21 0.49
CA ILE A 827 36.24 9.48 0.11
C ILE A 827 35.09 9.89 1.05
N ARG A 828 34.60 8.93 1.84
CA ARG A 828 33.56 9.14 2.86
C ARG A 828 33.62 8.00 3.88
N THR A 829 33.40 8.32 5.16
CA THR A 829 33.29 7.34 6.25
C THR A 829 32.02 7.59 7.07
N PHE A 830 31.35 6.50 7.45
CA PHE A 830 30.21 6.49 8.36
C PHE A 830 30.58 5.67 9.59
N SER A 831 30.12 6.10 10.77
CA SER A 831 30.47 5.44 12.04
C SER A 831 29.24 5.26 12.93
N SER A 832 29.19 4.14 13.65
CA SER A 832 28.15 3.88 14.66
C SER A 832 28.32 4.72 15.93
N GLN A 833 29.46 5.41 16.07
CA GLN A 833 29.74 6.37 17.14
C GLN A 833 29.64 7.83 16.68
N ALA A 834 29.21 8.09 15.43
CA ALA A 834 28.94 9.45 14.99
C ALA A 834 27.84 10.08 15.85
N ALA A 835 27.91 11.40 16.06
CA ALA A 835 26.90 12.18 16.78
C ALA A 835 25.49 12.05 16.17
N GLY A 836 25.41 11.62 14.90
CA GLY A 836 24.17 11.43 14.15
C GLY A 836 23.73 12.68 13.40
N GLU A 837 22.66 12.54 12.62
CA GLU A 837 21.98 13.68 12.03
C GLU A 837 21.05 14.31 13.06
N THR A 838 21.13 15.62 13.19
CA THR A 838 20.08 16.44 13.77
C THR A 838 19.19 16.98 12.64
N SER A 839 17.97 17.39 12.97
CA SER A 839 17.08 18.07 12.03
C SER A 839 16.64 19.36 12.66
N THR A 840 16.84 20.48 11.98
CA THR A 840 16.31 21.79 12.39
C THR A 840 15.19 22.19 11.45
N VAL A 841 14.15 22.82 11.99
CA VAL A 841 13.07 23.38 11.17
C VAL A 841 13.35 24.87 10.99
N GLU A 842 13.61 25.27 9.73
CA GLU A 842 14.00 26.63 9.38
C GLU A 842 12.93 27.29 8.50
N PRO A 843 12.65 28.60 8.68
CA PRO A 843 11.72 29.31 7.82
C PRO A 843 12.33 29.54 6.42
N SER A 844 11.62 29.12 5.38
CA SER A 844 11.87 29.54 4.00
C SER A 844 10.76 30.46 3.50
N MET A 845 10.98 31.14 2.37
CA MET A 845 9.99 32.04 1.76
C MET A 845 8.65 31.36 1.42
N ARG A 846 8.63 30.03 1.24
CA ARG A 846 7.42 29.27 0.90
C ARG A 846 6.83 28.50 2.08
N GLN A 847 7.69 27.88 2.90
CA GLN A 847 7.28 26.98 3.97
C GLN A 847 8.39 26.81 5.02
N MET A 848 8.06 26.24 6.17
CA MET A 848 9.07 25.70 7.07
C MET A 848 9.75 24.51 6.37
N ILE A 849 11.09 24.50 6.34
CA ILE A 849 11.87 23.42 5.75
C ILE A 849 12.65 22.70 6.84
N SER A 850 12.63 21.37 6.80
CA SER A 850 13.45 20.56 7.67
C SER A 850 14.84 20.42 7.06
N VAL A 851 15.85 20.94 7.75
CA VAL A 851 17.26 20.91 7.34
C VAL A 851 17.98 19.85 8.17
N ARG A 852 18.32 18.74 7.53
CA ARG A 852 19.11 17.68 8.17
C ARG A 852 20.58 18.03 8.22
N SER A 853 21.19 17.57 9.30
CA SER A 853 22.34 18.20 9.87
C SER A 853 23.26 17.18 10.54
N GLY A 854 24.30 16.70 9.86
CA GLY A 854 25.35 15.84 10.45
C GLY A 854 25.74 14.72 9.49
N THR A 855 26.49 13.75 9.97
CA THR A 855 26.68 12.47 9.25
C THR A 855 25.66 11.48 9.81
N PRO A 856 24.90 10.76 8.96
CA PRO A 856 24.06 9.65 9.41
C PRO A 856 24.82 8.73 10.34
N ARG A 857 24.25 8.47 11.53
CA ARG A 857 24.79 7.46 12.42
C ARG A 857 24.57 6.10 11.80
N LEU A 858 25.64 5.32 11.69
CA LEU A 858 25.57 3.97 11.14
C LEU A 858 24.81 3.05 12.13
N PRO A 859 23.75 2.33 11.70
CA PRO A 859 23.12 1.33 12.54
C PRO A 859 24.10 0.23 12.97
N ALA A 860 24.02 -0.24 14.21
CA ALA A 860 24.89 -1.29 14.72
C ALA A 860 24.10 -2.29 15.57
N GLU A 861 22.90 -2.64 15.08
CA GLU A 861 22.01 -3.59 15.73
C GLU A 861 22.35 -5.01 15.30
N ALA A 862 21.98 -6.00 16.11
CA ALA A 862 22.05 -7.39 15.70
C ALA A 862 21.08 -7.64 14.51
N GLY A 863 21.48 -8.50 13.58
CA GLY A 863 20.74 -8.78 12.36
C GLY A 863 21.15 -7.89 11.18
N MET A 864 20.21 -7.69 10.26
CA MET A 864 20.43 -6.90 9.04
C MET A 864 20.45 -5.40 9.33
N ASN A 865 21.37 -4.66 8.71
CA ASN A 865 21.50 -3.21 8.84
C ASN A 865 21.64 -2.60 7.45
N ARG A 866 21.17 -1.36 7.28
CA ARG A 866 21.19 -0.64 5.99
C ARG A 866 21.69 0.80 6.16
N LEU A 867 22.57 1.21 5.26
CA LEU A 867 23.03 2.58 5.08
C LEU A 867 22.68 3.07 3.66
N TYR A 868 22.39 4.36 3.53
CA TYR A 868 22.31 5.04 2.24
C TYR A 868 23.49 6.00 2.08
N TRP A 869 24.32 5.80 1.07
CA TRP A 869 25.32 6.79 0.66
C TRP A 869 24.75 7.68 -0.43
N ASP A 870 24.57 8.97 -0.14
CA ASP A 870 24.00 10.01 -1.02
C ASP A 870 24.88 10.41 -2.22
N PHE A 871 25.92 9.62 -2.47
CA PHE A 871 26.94 9.82 -3.51
C PHE A 871 27.85 11.03 -3.25
N THR A 872 27.93 11.56 -2.04
CA THR A 872 28.80 12.72 -1.75
C THR A 872 30.16 12.33 -1.16
N VAL A 873 31.18 13.15 -1.43
CA VAL A 873 32.43 13.17 -0.66
C VAL A 873 32.26 14.03 0.60
N ALA A 874 33.27 14.11 1.47
CA ALA A 874 33.27 15.09 2.56
C ALA A 874 33.12 16.54 2.05
N GLY A 875 32.21 17.29 2.68
CA GLY A 875 31.99 18.71 2.43
C GLY A 875 33.06 19.62 3.05
N PRO A 876 32.89 20.96 2.95
CA PRO A 876 33.87 21.89 3.45
C PRO A 876 33.90 21.90 4.98
N TRP A 877 35.04 22.32 5.55
CA TRP A 877 35.16 22.55 6.98
C TRP A 877 34.34 23.77 7.42
N ASP A 878 33.77 23.71 8.64
CA ASP A 878 33.09 24.82 9.31
C ASP A 878 33.46 24.82 10.80
N ALA A 879 33.60 26.01 11.38
CA ALA A 879 33.91 26.18 12.81
C ALA A 879 32.82 25.59 13.71
N ASN A 880 31.57 25.50 13.23
CA ASN A 880 30.52 24.74 13.88
C ASN A 880 30.68 23.26 13.51
N PRO A 881 31.03 22.37 14.47
CA PRO A 881 31.23 20.95 14.21
C PRO A 881 29.99 20.27 13.63
N ALA A 882 28.80 20.82 13.91
CA ALA A 882 27.58 20.34 13.29
C ALA A 882 27.70 20.47 11.76
N ARG A 883 28.07 21.66 11.24
CA ARG A 883 28.05 22.00 9.81
C ARG A 883 29.25 21.50 9.02
N SER A 884 30.37 21.24 9.69
CA SER A 884 31.62 20.79 9.07
C SER A 884 31.43 19.45 8.33
N GLY A 885 31.98 19.34 7.11
CA GLY A 885 31.95 18.11 6.33
C GLY A 885 30.62 17.77 5.64
N ARG A 886 29.61 18.66 5.69
CA ARG A 886 28.29 18.51 5.04
C ARG A 886 28.23 19.05 3.62
N ASN A 887 27.23 18.63 2.85
CA ASN A 887 26.95 19.14 1.49
C ASN A 887 28.18 19.01 0.56
N GLY A 888 28.88 17.88 0.62
CA GLY A 888 30.04 17.65 -0.22
C GLY A 888 29.68 17.39 -1.69
N PRO A 889 30.62 17.60 -2.63
CA PRO A 889 30.39 17.32 -4.05
C PRO A 889 29.93 15.89 -4.30
N ARG A 890 28.92 15.71 -5.16
CA ARG A 890 28.52 14.38 -5.61
C ARG A 890 29.58 13.81 -6.53
N VAL A 891 29.90 12.54 -6.34
CA VAL A 891 30.93 11.83 -7.11
C VAL A 891 30.51 11.67 -8.57
N VAL A 892 31.46 11.27 -9.41
CA VAL A 892 31.22 10.97 -10.83
C VAL A 892 30.74 9.52 -10.96
N PRO A 893 29.71 9.22 -11.77
CA PRO A 893 29.33 7.83 -12.05
C PRO A 893 30.53 6.98 -12.49
N GLY A 894 30.72 5.82 -11.87
CA GLY A 894 31.91 5.01 -12.01
C GLY A 894 32.00 3.83 -11.03
N ARG A 895 33.22 3.30 -10.86
CA ARG A 895 33.50 2.18 -9.95
C ARG A 895 33.99 2.69 -8.60
N TYR A 896 33.38 2.17 -7.55
CA TYR A 896 33.70 2.42 -6.15
C TYR A 896 33.83 1.09 -5.41
N SER A 897 34.24 1.15 -4.15
CA SER A 897 34.16 0.01 -3.23
C SER A 897 33.64 0.47 -1.88
N VAL A 898 33.03 -0.44 -1.16
CA VAL A 898 32.54 -0.24 0.21
C VAL A 898 33.34 -1.16 1.12
N ARG A 899 33.88 -0.63 2.21
CA ARG A 899 34.57 -1.40 3.24
C ARG A 899 33.84 -1.28 4.56
N LEU A 900 33.47 -2.42 5.15
CA LEU A 900 32.89 -2.50 6.49
C LEU A 900 33.98 -2.96 7.46
N THR A 901 34.04 -2.33 8.63
CA THR A 901 34.94 -2.72 9.73
C THR A 901 34.15 -2.84 11.03
N SER A 902 34.34 -3.95 11.75
CA SER A 902 33.76 -4.21 13.07
C SER A 902 34.81 -4.89 13.95
N GLY A 903 35.37 -4.16 14.92
CA GLY A 903 36.54 -4.62 15.68
C GLY A 903 37.74 -4.86 14.77
N THR A 904 38.30 -6.07 14.80
CA THR A 904 39.42 -6.49 13.93
C THR A 904 38.96 -7.05 12.57
N TRP A 905 37.65 -7.31 12.41
CA TRP A 905 37.10 -7.86 11.19
C TRP A 905 36.86 -6.75 10.17
N THR A 906 37.23 -6.99 8.91
CA THR A 906 36.98 -6.07 7.80
C THR A 906 36.66 -6.82 6.51
N ALA A 907 35.78 -6.27 5.68
CA ALA A 907 35.46 -6.79 4.35
C ALA A 907 35.25 -5.65 3.37
N THR A 908 35.67 -5.84 2.11
CA THR A 908 35.47 -4.86 1.03
C THR A 908 34.69 -5.48 -0.14
N LYS A 909 33.71 -4.76 -0.68
CA LYS A 909 32.87 -5.17 -1.81
C LYS A 909 32.81 -4.06 -2.87
N PRO A 910 32.73 -4.42 -4.17
CA PRO A 910 32.61 -3.43 -5.25
C PRO A 910 31.23 -2.75 -5.23
N LEU A 911 31.17 -1.50 -5.67
CA LEU A 911 29.95 -0.73 -5.89
C LEU A 911 30.03 -0.03 -7.26
N GLU A 912 29.05 -0.27 -8.12
CA GLU A 912 28.92 0.44 -9.39
C GLU A 912 27.91 1.58 -9.24
N VAL A 913 28.28 2.79 -9.67
CA VAL A 913 27.40 3.97 -9.70
C VAL A 913 27.14 4.36 -11.16
N ARG A 914 25.88 4.45 -11.57
CA ARG A 914 25.45 4.82 -12.92
C ARG A 914 24.78 6.20 -12.95
N ILE A 915 24.92 6.87 -14.09
CA ILE A 915 24.20 8.12 -14.38
C ILE A 915 22.69 7.86 -14.43
N ASP A 916 21.89 8.82 -13.97
CA ASP A 916 20.44 8.78 -14.16
C ASP A 916 20.13 8.80 -15.68
N PRO A 917 19.46 7.77 -16.24
CA PRO A 917 19.21 7.66 -17.67
C PRO A 917 18.30 8.78 -18.21
N ARG A 918 17.56 9.49 -17.35
CA ARG A 918 16.77 10.66 -17.74
C ARG A 918 17.68 11.85 -18.02
N ILE A 919 18.64 12.11 -17.14
CA ILE A 919 19.64 13.17 -17.31
C ILE A 919 20.57 12.90 -18.50
N ALA A 920 20.93 11.64 -18.73
CA ALA A 920 21.69 11.25 -19.91
C ALA A 920 20.93 11.55 -21.22
N ARG A 921 19.61 11.34 -21.23
CA ARG A 921 18.73 11.64 -22.37
C ARG A 921 18.62 13.14 -22.64
N ASP A 922 18.73 13.95 -21.60
CA ASP A 922 18.79 15.42 -21.68
C ASP A 922 20.17 15.94 -22.16
N GLY A 923 21.08 15.03 -22.51
CA GLY A 923 22.35 15.36 -23.17
C GLY A 923 23.51 15.64 -22.21
N VAL A 924 23.39 15.29 -20.92
CA VAL A 924 24.48 15.37 -19.94
C VAL A 924 25.30 14.08 -19.96
N SER A 925 26.62 14.20 -20.12
CA SER A 925 27.54 13.06 -20.18
C SER A 925 28.31 12.86 -18.87
N ILE A 926 28.96 11.70 -18.72
CA ILE A 926 29.88 11.44 -17.59
C ILE A 926 31.04 12.44 -17.57
N ALA A 927 31.51 12.90 -18.73
CA ALA A 927 32.57 13.91 -18.83
C ALA A 927 32.10 15.28 -18.30
N ASP A 928 30.85 15.66 -18.57
CA ASP A 928 30.26 16.89 -18.03
C ASP A 928 30.16 16.82 -16.50
N LEU A 929 29.72 15.68 -15.96
CA LEU A 929 29.65 15.47 -14.51
C LEU A 929 31.04 15.43 -13.86
N LYS A 930 32.05 14.94 -14.58
CA LYS A 930 33.45 15.00 -14.14
C LYS A 930 33.96 16.43 -14.05
N GLU A 931 33.69 17.25 -15.05
CA GLU A 931 34.07 18.67 -15.04
C GLU A 931 33.36 19.42 -13.90
N GLN A 932 32.06 19.15 -13.71
CA GLN A 932 31.29 19.70 -12.60
C GLN A 932 31.87 19.27 -11.24
N PHE A 933 32.16 17.98 -11.06
CA PHE A 933 32.77 17.48 -9.82
C PHE A 933 34.11 18.14 -9.52
N ASP A 934 35.01 18.21 -10.52
CA ASP A 934 36.33 18.81 -10.36
C ASP A 934 36.24 20.30 -9.98
N HIS A 935 35.28 21.03 -10.56
CA HIS A 935 35.00 22.41 -10.16
C HIS A 935 34.46 22.48 -8.74
N ASN A 936 33.48 21.65 -8.40
CA ASN A 936 32.83 21.68 -7.09
C ASN A 936 33.80 21.30 -5.97
N VAL A 937 34.77 20.41 -6.21
CA VAL A 937 35.85 20.10 -5.26
C VAL A 937 36.73 21.33 -5.01
N LYS A 938 37.16 22.03 -6.06
CA LYS A 938 37.95 23.27 -5.91
C LYS A 938 37.17 24.36 -5.15
N THR A 939 35.88 24.51 -5.47
CA THR A 939 35.02 25.50 -4.81
C THR A 939 34.74 25.10 -3.35
N ARG A 940 34.59 23.81 -3.03
CA ARG A 940 34.52 23.30 -1.65
C ARG A 940 35.77 23.65 -0.85
N ASP A 941 36.96 23.44 -1.44
CA ASP A 941 38.22 23.74 -0.77
C ASP A 941 38.35 25.25 -0.52
N MET A 942 37.91 26.08 -1.47
CA MET A 942 37.81 27.53 -1.28
C MET A 942 36.82 27.95 -0.18
N VAL A 943 35.71 27.22 0.00
CA VAL A 943 34.78 27.44 1.13
C VAL A 943 35.47 27.12 2.47
N THR A 944 36.20 26.01 2.54
CA THR A 944 36.99 25.64 3.73
C THR A 944 37.98 26.74 4.08
N GLU A 945 38.74 27.20 3.10
CA GLU A 945 39.77 28.21 3.28
C GLU A 945 39.18 29.56 3.73
N VAL A 946 38.08 30.04 3.11
CA VAL A 946 37.45 31.30 3.55
C VAL A 946 36.82 31.17 4.94
N ASN A 947 36.33 30.00 5.33
CA ASN A 947 35.80 29.74 6.67
C ASN A 947 36.91 29.77 7.72
N GLN A 948 38.05 29.10 7.46
CA GLN A 948 39.22 29.13 8.33
C GLN A 948 39.81 30.54 8.43
N PHE A 949 39.88 31.25 7.29
CA PHE A 949 40.31 32.64 7.24
C PHE A 949 39.42 33.56 8.08
N ALA A 950 38.10 33.43 8.00
CA ALA A 950 37.18 34.18 8.84
C ALA A 950 37.38 33.89 10.33
N MET A 951 37.64 32.62 10.70
CA MET A 951 37.98 32.25 12.08
C MET A 951 39.28 32.91 12.56
N GLN A 952 40.33 32.89 11.75
CA GLN A 952 41.61 33.53 12.07
C GLN A 952 41.46 35.05 12.30
N ILE A 953 40.60 35.73 11.53
CA ILE A 953 40.28 37.14 11.76
C ILE A 953 39.64 37.34 13.14
N GLU A 954 38.67 36.50 13.52
CA GLU A 954 38.00 36.59 14.83
C GLU A 954 38.93 36.26 16.00
N GLU A 955 39.82 35.27 15.84
CA GLU A 955 40.85 34.94 16.83
C GLU A 955 41.85 36.08 17.00
N GLY A 956 42.30 36.67 15.89
CA GLY A 956 43.15 37.86 15.90
C GLY A 956 42.48 39.04 16.62
N ARG A 957 41.20 39.30 16.35
CA ARG A 957 40.39 40.31 17.04
C ARG A 957 40.30 40.05 18.53
N ARG A 958 39.95 38.82 18.93
CA ARG A 958 39.85 38.43 20.35
C ARG A 958 41.19 38.59 21.06
N ARG A 959 42.29 38.14 20.46
CA ARG A 959 43.65 38.25 21.03
C ARG A 959 44.07 39.70 21.23
N LEU A 960 43.72 40.60 20.32
CA LEU A 960 44.14 42.01 20.35
C LEU A 960 43.17 42.92 21.10
N SER A 961 41.96 42.47 21.44
CA SER A 961 40.93 43.30 22.09
C SER A 961 41.30 43.82 23.49
N SER A 962 42.25 43.18 24.19
CA SER A 962 42.72 43.58 25.52
C SER A 962 44.07 44.32 25.51
N ALA A 963 44.68 44.54 24.33
CA ALA A 963 45.99 45.16 24.20
C ALA A 963 45.87 46.64 23.77
N ALA A 964 46.13 47.57 24.68
CA ALA A 964 46.05 49.02 24.42
C ALA A 964 46.97 49.50 23.28
N THR A 965 48.05 48.76 22.99
CA THR A 965 49.01 49.04 21.92
C THR A 965 48.60 48.52 20.54
N ALA A 966 47.47 47.81 20.41
CA ALA A 966 47.05 47.16 19.18
C ALA A 966 45.84 47.82 18.47
N ALA A 967 45.42 49.02 18.90
CA ALA A 967 44.19 49.67 18.44
C ALA A 967 44.11 49.85 16.91
N ASP A 968 45.19 50.26 16.25
CA ASP A 968 45.22 50.44 14.79
C ASP A 968 45.15 49.10 14.03
N THR A 969 45.79 48.07 14.57
CA THR A 969 45.73 46.71 14.00
C THR A 969 44.34 46.13 14.17
N LEU A 970 43.70 46.36 15.32
CA LEU A 970 42.32 45.94 15.57
C LEU A 970 41.36 46.62 14.60
N LYS A 971 41.46 47.94 14.40
CA LYS A 971 40.67 48.70 13.42
C LYS A 971 40.86 48.17 12.00
N ALA A 972 42.10 47.86 11.61
CA ALA A 972 42.39 47.27 10.31
C ALA A 972 41.78 45.86 10.15
N LEU A 973 41.81 45.03 11.20
CA LEU A 973 41.12 43.73 11.22
C LEU A 973 39.60 43.88 11.13
N GLU A 974 39.00 44.91 11.73
CA GLU A 974 37.56 45.18 11.58
C GLU A 974 37.20 45.55 10.14
N ALA A 975 38.02 46.40 9.51
CA ALA A 975 37.84 46.79 8.12
C ALA A 975 38.02 45.58 7.17
N LEU A 976 38.98 44.70 7.45
CA LEU A 976 39.16 43.45 6.70
C LEU A 976 37.98 42.51 6.90
N ARG A 977 37.54 42.30 8.15
CA ARG A 977 36.35 41.49 8.48
C ARG A 977 35.12 41.95 7.71
N ALA A 978 34.89 43.26 7.62
CA ALA A 978 33.74 43.82 6.92
C ALA A 978 33.74 43.58 5.40
N LYS A 979 34.87 43.22 4.79
CA LYS A 979 34.97 42.80 3.38
C LYS A 979 34.82 41.29 3.17
N VAL A 980 34.82 40.51 4.26
CA VAL A 980 34.89 39.05 4.22
C VAL A 980 33.61 38.42 4.74
N VAL A 981 33.22 38.80 5.97
CA VAL A 981 32.10 38.20 6.70
C VAL A 981 30.85 39.07 6.51
N THR A 982 29.79 38.46 6.01
CA THR A 982 28.50 39.13 5.85
C THR A 982 27.83 39.33 7.22
N PRO A 983 27.37 40.54 7.57
CA PRO A 983 26.67 40.77 8.84
C PRO A 983 25.40 39.93 8.96
N SER A 984 25.09 39.43 10.16
CA SER A 984 23.89 38.63 10.46
C SER A 984 22.59 39.46 10.50
N ILE A 985 22.48 40.47 9.64
CA ILE A 985 21.31 41.30 9.42
C ILE A 985 20.64 40.81 8.14
N ARG A 986 19.33 40.51 8.19
CA ARG A 986 18.60 40.02 7.02
C ARG A 986 18.73 41.02 5.86
N TYR A 987 19.12 40.52 4.69
CA TYR A 987 19.39 41.30 3.47
C TYR A 987 20.56 42.29 3.55
N SER A 988 21.52 42.06 4.46
CA SER A 988 22.82 42.75 4.38
C SER A 988 23.52 42.45 3.05
N LYS A 989 24.35 43.39 2.58
CA LYS A 989 25.16 43.20 1.38
C LYS A 989 26.04 41.96 1.55
N PRO A 990 25.95 40.95 0.66
CA PRO A 990 26.83 39.80 0.72
C PRO A 990 28.29 40.22 0.52
N GLU A 991 29.18 39.66 1.33
CA GLU A 991 30.62 39.86 1.26
C GLU A 991 31.31 38.55 0.80
N LEU A 992 32.63 38.56 0.69
CA LEU A 992 33.41 37.52 0.01
C LEU A 992 33.02 36.08 0.41
N GLN A 993 32.88 35.80 1.71
CA GLN A 993 32.50 34.48 2.22
C GLN A 993 31.14 34.03 1.66
N ALA A 994 30.14 34.91 1.67
CA ALA A 994 28.80 34.59 1.17
C ALA A 994 28.81 34.39 -0.35
N HIS A 995 29.60 35.16 -1.10
CA HIS A 995 29.73 34.97 -2.54
C HIS A 995 30.40 33.63 -2.91
N ILE A 996 31.41 33.21 -2.16
CA ILE A 996 32.06 31.89 -2.33
C ILE A 996 31.07 30.76 -2.02
N GLN A 997 30.37 30.85 -0.88
CA GLN A 997 29.34 29.88 -0.50
C GLN A 997 28.17 29.84 -1.49
N TYR A 998 27.79 30.97 -2.08
CA TYR A 998 26.75 31.06 -3.09
C TYR A 998 27.16 30.34 -4.39
N LEU A 999 28.38 30.58 -4.89
CA LEU A 999 28.92 29.86 -6.05
C LEU A 999 28.93 28.34 -5.80
N TYR A 1000 29.34 27.93 -4.60
CA TYR A 1000 29.36 26.54 -4.19
C TYR A 1000 27.95 25.93 -4.19
N SER A 1001 26.99 26.58 -3.55
CA SER A 1001 25.59 26.13 -3.52
C SER A 1001 24.99 26.04 -4.93
N MET A 1002 25.16 27.06 -5.76
CA MET A 1002 24.60 27.13 -7.11
C MET A 1002 25.04 25.94 -7.99
N THR A 1003 26.33 25.60 -7.96
CA THR A 1003 26.91 24.53 -8.79
C THR A 1003 26.61 23.12 -8.28
N MET A 1004 26.00 23.01 -7.09
CA MET A 1004 25.63 21.76 -6.43
C MET A 1004 24.16 21.36 -6.62
N GLN A 1005 23.30 22.21 -7.20
CA GLN A 1005 21.84 22.02 -7.23
C GLN A 1005 21.32 21.00 -8.24
N SER A 1006 22.07 20.72 -9.31
CA SER A 1006 21.69 19.79 -10.38
C SER A 1006 22.89 18.96 -10.86
N ASP A 1007 22.61 17.82 -11.50
CA ASP A 1007 23.58 17.08 -12.30
C ASP A 1007 23.54 17.67 -13.72
N GLN A 1008 24.58 18.40 -14.13
CA GLN A 1008 24.52 19.25 -15.34
C GLN A 1008 25.88 19.48 -16.00
N LYS A 1009 25.84 20.05 -17.21
CA LYS A 1009 27.01 20.70 -17.82
C LYS A 1009 27.31 21.97 -17.04
N ILE A 1010 28.51 22.10 -16.49
CA ILE A 1010 28.85 23.30 -15.74
C ILE A 1010 28.90 24.54 -16.67
N GLY A 1011 28.22 25.59 -16.24
CA GLY A 1011 28.21 26.88 -16.92
C GLY A 1011 29.58 27.54 -16.88
N ARG A 1012 29.99 28.16 -18.00
CA ARG A 1012 31.31 28.80 -18.10
C ARG A 1012 31.45 29.99 -17.14
N ASP A 1013 30.37 30.70 -16.85
CA ASP A 1013 30.36 31.82 -15.89
C ASP A 1013 30.72 31.38 -14.47
N ALA A 1014 30.35 30.16 -14.05
CA ALA A 1014 30.74 29.62 -12.75
C ALA A 1014 32.26 29.43 -12.66
N ILE A 1015 32.87 28.93 -13.74
CA ILE A 1015 34.33 28.74 -13.84
C ILE A 1015 35.04 30.10 -13.81
N THR A 1016 34.56 31.07 -14.59
CA THR A 1016 35.11 32.44 -14.60
C THR A 1016 34.97 33.09 -13.22
N ARG A 1017 33.81 32.94 -12.58
CA ARG A 1017 33.54 33.52 -11.26
C ARG A 1017 34.42 32.91 -10.17
N TYR A 1018 34.70 31.60 -10.23
CA TYR A 1018 35.68 30.98 -9.34
C TYR A 1018 37.04 31.69 -9.41
N GLY A 1019 37.55 31.95 -10.62
CA GLY A 1019 38.82 32.65 -10.81
C GLY A 1019 38.84 34.05 -10.18
N VAL A 1020 37.74 34.80 -10.33
CA VAL A 1020 37.58 36.13 -9.70
C VAL A 1020 37.60 36.03 -8.17
N LEU A 1021 36.80 35.13 -7.60
CA LEU A 1021 36.69 34.99 -6.14
C LEU A 1021 37.97 34.43 -5.50
N ARG A 1022 38.67 33.51 -6.19
CA ARG A 1022 39.96 32.99 -5.75
C ARG A 1022 40.99 34.09 -5.61
N LYS A 1023 41.13 34.94 -6.65
CA LYS A 1023 42.04 36.08 -6.63
C LYS A 1023 41.71 37.03 -5.48
N GLU A 1024 40.42 37.32 -5.28
CA GLU A 1024 40.00 38.19 -4.17
C GLU A 1024 40.33 37.58 -2.81
N LEU A 1025 40.12 36.27 -2.61
CA LEU A 1025 40.47 35.58 -1.37
C LEU A 1025 41.99 35.62 -1.11
N ASP A 1026 42.81 35.36 -2.12
CA ASP A 1026 44.28 35.42 -2.01
C ASP A 1026 44.76 36.82 -1.58
N GLU A 1027 44.18 37.88 -2.16
CA GLU A 1027 44.49 39.27 -1.79
C GLU A 1027 44.14 39.56 -0.31
N ARG A 1028 43.00 39.08 0.19
CA ARG A 1028 42.57 39.28 1.58
C ARG A 1028 43.39 38.46 2.58
N ILE A 1029 43.79 37.23 2.21
CA ILE A 1029 44.69 36.41 3.03
C ILE A 1029 46.07 37.08 3.15
N ALA A 1030 46.60 37.64 2.06
CA ALA A 1030 47.84 38.40 2.09
C ALA A 1030 47.74 39.67 2.97
N GLU A 1031 46.59 40.36 2.94
CA GLU A 1031 46.28 41.50 3.82
C GLU A 1031 46.32 41.10 5.31
N LEU A 1032 45.71 39.97 5.68
CA LEU A 1032 45.77 39.46 7.06
C LEU A 1032 47.19 39.10 7.51
N ARG A 1033 47.95 38.41 6.66
CA ARG A 1033 49.35 38.04 6.95
C ARG A 1033 50.21 39.29 7.22
N ARG A 1034 49.96 40.40 6.52
CA ARG A 1034 50.62 41.68 6.77
C ARG A 1034 50.22 42.31 8.11
N LEU A 1035 48.95 42.19 8.50
CA LEU A 1035 48.43 42.77 9.75
C LEU A 1035 48.91 42.02 11.00
N LEU A 1036 49.04 40.70 10.93
CA LEU A 1036 49.37 39.86 12.10
C LEU A 1036 50.84 39.40 12.16
N GLY A 1037 51.59 39.51 11.06
CA GLY A 1037 52.98 39.04 10.95
C GLY A 1037 53.10 37.51 10.75
N PRO A 1038 54.24 37.01 10.22
CA PRO A 1038 54.41 35.61 9.83
C PRO A 1038 54.43 34.60 10.99
N ALA A 1039 54.67 35.03 12.23
CA ALA A 1039 54.77 34.16 13.41
C ALA A 1039 53.45 33.99 14.20
N ALA A 1040 52.36 34.64 13.78
CA ALA A 1040 51.12 34.71 14.54
C ALA A 1040 50.00 33.76 14.06
N ILE A 1041 50.24 33.01 12.99
CA ILE A 1041 49.31 32.04 12.39
C ILE A 1041 50.04 30.70 12.47
N SER A 1042 49.77 29.88 13.50
CA SER A 1042 50.37 28.54 13.55
C SER A 1042 49.70 27.67 12.48
N ASP A 1043 50.49 27.09 11.58
CA ASP A 1043 50.06 26.06 10.62
C ASP A 1043 49.78 24.69 11.29
N ASP A 1044 49.79 24.61 12.63
CA ASP A 1044 49.84 23.35 13.39
C ASP A 1044 48.50 22.61 13.63
N ASP A 1045 47.36 23.12 13.16
CA ASP A 1045 46.07 22.40 13.26
C ASP A 1045 45.58 21.83 11.91
N ALA A 1046 46.44 21.78 10.90
CA ALA A 1046 46.11 21.20 9.59
C ALA A 1046 46.17 19.65 9.53
N SER A 1047 46.36 18.96 10.66
CA SER A 1047 46.45 17.49 10.70
C SER A 1047 45.64 16.85 11.83
N SER A 1048 44.33 16.75 11.63
CA SER A 1048 43.58 15.58 12.10
C SER A 1048 42.47 15.25 11.11
N PRO A 1049 42.36 13.98 10.69
CA PRO A 1049 41.40 13.54 9.67
C PRO A 1049 39.94 13.64 10.10
#